data_AF-A0A2E3KH54-F1
#
_entry.id   AF-A0A2E3KH54-F1
#
_cell.length_a   1.000
_cell.length_b   1.000
_cell.length_c   1.000
_cell.angle_alpha   90.00
_cell.angle_beta   90.00
_cell.angle_gamma   90.00
#
_symmetry.space_group_name_H-M   'P 1'
#
loop_
_entity.id
_entity.type
_entity.pdbx_description
1 polymer ?
#
loop_
_entity_poly.entity_id
_entity_poly.type
_entity_poly.pdbx_seq_one_letter_code
_entity_poly.pdbx_strand_id
1 'polypeptide(L)'
;MVGSASSTAIMSARTNPVILLKTGVLVRTLVQPYFSITTSTRSPVFSLRIGYPPSTLAAVLTLTLSPVRTAYFAVFASAAASTLVADSLSCAVAVRQVASPRRATMKNNFVLFMLSWYSSARSLLGFGFMSGFSTRIVSLLLAVSSSITVGCSRPYGDDDADERLRIAMEAAIADEVGDIRADTMSETAPEELSEIEEALAPRRAELDRLGPQAARGGLPIDLGDDLYGARQQQVFISLEDAIGSAVQNNLAAQGARLTQGISATEIVQAEAAFDAVFFSNFEFARLEQPRIVPELNGAPLSPLVQDTKQWSVDTGLQSQLTSGGSVQLSTRIGYDDIADASGITYTPDPAWSTAVSLGITQPLLRGFGSDVALAQLRLAENATRVSSENLRAQLLQIVYRVEAAYWQLVLSRQNLVATKWLLDVGVAIRDILDKRREIDVTAANYADAVATVERRRGDLIVAQRDARYASDALKALMNDPEFPLGEETLIAPADWMSDQPIRYNLREAISIGIDRAPSVRRSLLSIDDASIGVTLADNGRLPQLDLEGQMRWNGLDQGLGSSYDNMVDVGLVDYLLGIRFSQPLGNKAAEAIYRRARLQRSAAVVGYQQSIQEVVLQIKNALRDVRANAALIGQSRALRLAQAENLRALQASEETMGQLTPEFLALKFQRQDGLAAAQIREVQALVDYNISIARLFEVMGIGLRMNQIELVQGDSGDRGAR
;
A
#
# COMPACT_ATOMS: atom_id res chain seq x y z
N MET A 1 -17.37 -52.71 42.19
CA MET A 1 -18.77 -52.33 41.92
C MET A 1 -18.70 -51.30 40.80
N VAL A 2 -18.99 -51.69 39.54
CA VAL A 2 -20.34 -51.74 38.93
C VAL A 2 -20.88 -50.31 38.70
N GLY A 3 -21.26 -49.86 37.50
CA GLY A 3 -21.23 -50.49 36.18
C GLY A 3 -22.46 -50.14 35.31
N SER A 4 -22.31 -50.35 33.99
CA SER A 4 -23.35 -50.43 32.92
C SER A 4 -23.89 -49.10 32.35
N ALA A 5 -24.29 -48.97 31.07
CA ALA A 5 -24.12 -49.73 29.80
C ALA A 5 -24.68 -48.79 28.68
N SER A 6 -24.10 -48.50 27.50
CA SER A 6 -23.49 -49.27 26.40
C SER A 6 -24.47 -49.87 25.36
N SER A 7 -24.55 -49.22 24.18
CA SER A 7 -24.87 -49.72 22.81
C SER A 7 -24.60 -48.54 21.83
N THR A 8 -23.77 -48.54 20.78
CA THR A 8 -23.36 -49.57 19.77
C THR A 8 -24.57 -49.95 18.89
N ALA A 9 -24.61 -49.98 17.55
CA ALA A 9 -23.63 -50.16 16.45
C ALA A 9 -24.23 -49.57 15.11
N ILE A 10 -23.66 -49.57 13.87
CA ILE A 10 -22.35 -49.96 13.28
C ILE A 10 -22.11 -49.26 11.90
N MET A 11 -21.00 -49.58 11.23
CA MET A 11 -20.46 -49.19 9.90
C MET A 11 -21.39 -49.28 8.65
N SER A 12 -21.04 -48.56 7.56
CA SER A 12 -20.45 -49.18 6.33
C SER A 12 -20.00 -48.12 5.28
N ALA A 13 -19.01 -48.46 4.44
CA ALA A 13 -18.37 -47.59 3.44
C ALA A 13 -18.30 -48.22 2.04
N ARG A 14 -18.21 -47.38 0.99
CA ARG A 14 -17.80 -47.65 -0.42
C ARG A 14 -17.80 -46.29 -1.17
N THR A 15 -16.79 -45.78 -1.91
CA THR A 15 -15.97 -46.29 -3.04
C THR A 15 -16.81 -46.98 -4.14
N ASN A 16 -16.72 -46.66 -5.44
CA ASN A 16 -15.64 -46.01 -6.22
C ASN A 16 -16.21 -45.33 -7.53
N PRO A 17 -15.44 -45.00 -8.60
CA PRO A 17 -15.70 -43.83 -9.48
C PRO A 17 -16.43 -44.13 -10.80
N VAL A 18 -16.68 -43.07 -11.60
CA VAL A 18 -16.89 -43.17 -13.05
C VAL A 18 -15.98 -42.20 -13.80
N ILE A 19 -15.10 -42.74 -14.65
CA ILE A 19 -14.42 -42.03 -15.74
C ILE A 19 -15.26 -42.23 -17.00
N LEU A 20 -15.51 -41.18 -17.78
CA LEU A 20 -15.82 -41.32 -19.21
C LEU A 20 -15.42 -40.07 -20.00
N LEU A 21 -14.35 -40.20 -20.77
CA LEU A 21 -13.93 -39.26 -21.81
C LEU A 21 -14.83 -39.39 -23.04
N LYS A 22 -15.34 -38.27 -23.58
CA LYS A 22 -15.19 -37.94 -25.02
C LYS A 22 -15.73 -36.56 -25.44
N THR A 23 -14.83 -35.76 -26.01
CA THR A 23 -15.00 -34.89 -27.20
C THR A 23 -16.27 -34.03 -27.36
N GLY A 24 -16.08 -32.71 -27.31
CA GLY A 24 -17.08 -31.72 -27.76
C GLY A 24 -16.45 -30.33 -27.92
N VAL A 25 -15.70 -30.11 -29.00
CA VAL A 25 -15.15 -28.78 -29.33
C VAL A 25 -16.30 -27.84 -29.71
N LEU A 26 -16.49 -26.77 -28.94
CA LEU A 26 -17.36 -25.66 -29.29
C LEU A 26 -16.61 -24.34 -29.07
N VAL A 27 -15.94 -23.88 -30.14
CA VAL A 27 -15.27 -22.58 -30.18
C VAL A 27 -16.34 -21.50 -30.08
N ARG A 28 -16.43 -20.83 -28.92
CA ARG A 28 -17.30 -19.67 -28.72
C ARG A 28 -16.52 -18.41 -29.03
N THR A 29 -16.56 -17.98 -30.29
CA THR A 29 -15.87 -16.78 -30.77
C THR A 29 -16.43 -15.53 -30.09
N LEU A 30 -15.65 -14.94 -29.18
CA LEU A 30 -15.93 -13.61 -28.63
C LEU A 30 -15.59 -12.56 -29.69
N VAL A 31 -16.63 -11.99 -30.32
CA VAL A 31 -16.48 -10.88 -31.28
C VAL A 31 -16.77 -9.57 -30.56
N GLN A 32 -15.74 -8.74 -30.39
CA GLN A 32 -15.89 -7.40 -29.78
C GLN A 32 -16.52 -6.40 -30.75
N PRO A 33 -17.29 -5.40 -30.26
CA PRO A 33 -17.67 -4.24 -31.05
C PRO A 33 -16.46 -3.33 -31.28
N TYR A 34 -16.24 -2.90 -32.52
CA TYR A 34 -15.19 -1.93 -32.87
C TYR A 34 -15.72 -0.50 -32.88
N PHE A 35 -14.97 0.41 -32.26
CA PHE A 35 -15.19 1.86 -32.34
C PHE A 35 -14.26 2.48 -33.37
N SER A 36 -14.78 3.38 -34.21
CA SER A 36 -13.97 4.24 -35.07
C SER A 36 -14.33 5.71 -34.86
N ILE A 37 -13.31 6.51 -34.54
CA ILE A 37 -13.41 7.96 -34.44
C ILE A 37 -12.66 8.54 -35.64
N THR A 38 -13.36 9.29 -36.48
CA THR A 38 -12.75 9.95 -37.65
C THR A 38 -12.88 11.47 -37.49
N THR A 39 -11.75 12.16 -37.38
CA THR A 39 -11.71 13.63 -37.27
C THR A 39 -11.56 14.27 -38.66
N SER A 40 -12.34 15.31 -38.93
CA SER A 40 -12.27 16.10 -40.17
C SER A 40 -11.77 17.51 -39.86
N THR A 41 -10.75 17.96 -40.57
CA THR A 41 -9.97 19.18 -40.26
C THR A 41 -10.63 20.51 -40.69
N ARG A 42 -11.95 20.54 -40.93
CA ARG A 42 -12.66 21.77 -41.38
C ARG A 42 -13.92 22.18 -40.62
N SER A 43 -14.41 21.39 -39.66
CA SER A 43 -15.45 21.84 -38.71
C SER A 43 -15.56 20.88 -37.50
N PRO A 44 -15.83 21.38 -36.28
CA PRO A 44 -15.92 20.53 -35.09
C PRO A 44 -17.32 19.90 -34.98
N VAL A 45 -17.54 18.79 -35.70
CA VAL A 45 -18.72 17.94 -35.55
C VAL A 45 -18.24 16.53 -35.21
N PHE A 46 -18.52 16.08 -33.99
CA PHE A 46 -18.24 14.72 -33.56
C PHE A 46 -19.40 13.81 -33.98
N SER A 47 -19.11 12.76 -34.76
CA SER A 47 -20.08 11.72 -35.12
C SER A 47 -19.61 10.37 -34.58
N LEU A 48 -20.39 9.80 -33.65
CA LEU A 48 -20.17 8.46 -33.12
C LEU A 48 -20.96 7.46 -33.98
N ARG A 49 -20.31 6.44 -34.52
CA ARG A 49 -20.97 5.37 -35.28
C ARG A 49 -20.78 4.03 -34.57
N ILE A 50 -21.90 3.40 -34.19
CA ILE A 50 -21.94 2.05 -33.64
C ILE A 50 -22.63 1.18 -34.71
N GLY A 51 -22.01 0.05 -35.07
CA GLY A 51 -22.52 -0.83 -36.13
C GLY A 51 -22.60 -2.29 -35.67
N TYR A 52 -23.74 -2.92 -35.95
CA TYR A 52 -23.97 -4.36 -35.84
C TYR A 52 -24.58 -4.88 -37.16
N PRO A 53 -24.39 -6.16 -37.52
CA PRO A 53 -24.92 -6.73 -38.77
C PRO A 53 -26.46 -6.85 -38.76
N PRO A 54 -27.10 -6.97 -39.94
CA PRO A 54 -28.46 -6.44 -40.12
C PRO A 54 -29.59 -7.46 -39.89
N SER A 55 -30.48 -7.15 -38.96
CA SER A 55 -31.90 -7.53 -39.06
C SER A 55 -32.81 -6.55 -38.31
N THR A 56 -33.82 -6.05 -39.02
CA THR A 56 -34.99 -5.27 -38.54
C THR A 56 -34.79 -3.86 -37.91
N LEU A 57 -35.41 -2.87 -38.57
CA LEU A 57 -35.82 -1.53 -38.09
C LEU A 57 -34.76 -0.62 -37.44
N ALA A 58 -34.21 0.31 -38.24
CA ALA A 58 -33.36 1.39 -37.78
C ALA A 58 -34.16 2.63 -37.33
N ALA A 59 -33.93 3.09 -36.09
CA ALA A 59 -34.30 4.43 -35.63
C ALA A 59 -33.05 5.31 -35.59
N VAL A 60 -33.00 6.37 -36.39
CA VAL A 60 -31.84 7.29 -36.44
C VAL A 60 -32.08 8.46 -35.48
N LEU A 61 -31.34 8.49 -34.36
CA LEU A 61 -31.38 9.59 -33.41
C LEU A 61 -30.28 10.62 -33.76
N THR A 62 -30.67 11.72 -34.43
CA THR A 62 -29.74 12.80 -34.80
C THR A 62 -29.86 13.96 -33.82
N LEU A 63 -28.86 14.15 -32.94
CA LEU A 63 -28.80 15.29 -32.02
C LEU A 63 -27.92 16.40 -32.60
N THR A 64 -28.56 17.48 -33.07
CA THR A 64 -27.88 18.70 -33.53
C THR A 64 -28.06 19.83 -32.50
N LEU A 65 -26.97 20.30 -31.92
CA LEU A 65 -26.96 21.51 -31.06
C LEU A 65 -26.44 22.70 -31.86
N SER A 66 -27.21 23.79 -31.86
CA SER A 66 -26.85 25.08 -32.47
C SER A 66 -26.95 26.20 -31.43
N PRO A 67 -25.96 27.10 -31.32
CA PRO A 67 -26.07 28.31 -30.50
C PRO A 67 -26.60 29.50 -31.32
N VAL A 68 -27.39 30.40 -30.72
CA VAL A 68 -27.36 31.89 -30.96
C VAL A 68 -28.46 32.65 -30.17
N ARG A 69 -28.00 33.62 -29.35
CA ARG A 69 -28.53 34.96 -29.01
C ARG A 69 -29.97 35.24 -28.47
N THR A 70 -29.95 35.78 -27.23
CA THR A 70 -30.26 37.20 -26.88
C THR A 70 -31.70 37.75 -26.87
N ALA A 71 -32.07 38.24 -25.68
CA ALA A 71 -33.00 39.32 -25.33
C ALA A 71 -34.51 39.17 -25.60
N TYR A 72 -35.30 39.32 -24.52
CA TYR A 72 -36.43 40.25 -24.49
C TYR A 72 -36.52 40.96 -23.13
N PHE A 73 -36.72 42.27 -23.19
CA PHE A 73 -37.00 43.17 -22.06
C PHE A 73 -38.53 43.37 -21.99
N ALA A 74 -39.15 43.41 -20.80
CA ALA A 74 -40.20 44.38 -20.44
C ALA A 74 -40.89 44.08 -19.10
N VAL A 75 -40.77 45.05 -18.16
CA VAL A 75 -41.88 45.73 -17.45
C VAL A 75 -42.88 44.88 -16.64
N PHE A 76 -42.79 44.99 -15.31
CA PHE A 76 -43.78 45.71 -14.50
C PHE A 76 -43.13 46.29 -13.23
N ALA A 77 -43.65 47.40 -12.71
CA ALA A 77 -43.06 48.18 -11.62
C ALA A 77 -44.08 48.49 -10.51
N SER A 78 -43.61 49.18 -9.46
CA SER A 78 -44.33 49.64 -8.24
C SER A 78 -44.47 48.58 -7.11
N ALA A 79 -44.40 48.92 -5.81
CA ALA A 79 -44.31 50.25 -5.15
C ALA A 79 -43.59 50.21 -3.78
N ALA A 80 -43.21 51.40 -3.29
CA ALA A 80 -42.95 51.82 -1.89
C ALA A 80 -41.94 50.99 -1.03
N ALA A 81 -40.75 51.50 -0.67
CA ALA A 81 -40.40 52.68 0.15
C ALA A 81 -40.46 52.46 1.67
N SER A 82 -39.29 52.47 2.31
CA SER A 82 -39.06 52.92 3.70
C SER A 82 -37.57 53.19 3.90
N THR A 83 -37.20 54.46 4.07
CA THR A 83 -35.85 54.91 4.46
C THR A 83 -35.67 54.80 5.97
N LEU A 84 -34.48 54.40 6.43
CA LEU A 84 -34.00 54.77 7.76
C LEU A 84 -32.48 55.00 7.71
N VAL A 85 -32.07 56.12 8.29
CA VAL A 85 -30.71 56.66 8.30
C VAL A 85 -30.00 56.24 9.59
N ALA A 86 -28.74 55.83 9.49
CA ALA A 86 -27.79 55.87 10.60
C ALA A 86 -26.35 55.90 10.06
N ASP A 87 -25.78 57.10 9.94
CA ASP A 87 -24.33 57.28 9.78
C ASP A 87 -23.60 56.86 11.07
N SER A 88 -22.43 56.24 10.96
CA SER A 88 -21.23 56.73 11.66
C SER A 88 -19.94 55.95 11.34
N LEU A 89 -18.88 56.74 11.15
CA LEU A 89 -17.46 56.46 11.42
C LEU A 89 -16.71 55.47 10.50
N SER A 90 -16.13 56.08 9.47
CA SER A 90 -14.91 55.70 8.77
C SER A 90 -13.80 55.09 9.65
N CYS A 91 -13.09 54.10 9.09
CA CYS A 91 -11.63 54.15 9.09
C CYS A 91 -11.08 53.48 7.82
N ALA A 92 -10.25 54.20 7.07
CA ALA A 92 -9.71 53.73 5.81
C ALA A 92 -8.22 53.40 5.93
N VAL A 93 -7.83 52.19 5.52
CA VAL A 93 -6.44 51.88 5.12
C VAL A 93 -6.51 51.09 3.82
N ALA A 94 -5.90 51.63 2.77
CA ALA A 94 -5.89 51.04 1.44
C ALA A 94 -4.64 50.19 1.22
N VAL A 95 -4.81 48.92 0.82
CA VAL A 95 -3.77 48.15 0.13
C VAL A 95 -4.36 47.42 -1.08
N ARG A 96 -3.96 47.91 -2.26
CA ARG A 96 -3.90 47.28 -3.60
C ARG A 96 -4.70 45.99 -3.86
N GLN A 97 -5.63 46.09 -4.80
CA GLN A 97 -6.18 44.95 -5.55
C GLN A 97 -5.10 44.28 -6.41
N VAL A 98 -5.01 42.95 -6.33
CA VAL A 98 -4.80 42.07 -7.49
C VAL A 98 -5.79 40.93 -7.33
N ALA A 99 -6.89 40.94 -8.09
CA ALA A 99 -7.97 39.97 -7.95
C ALA A 99 -8.13 39.15 -9.24
N SER A 100 -7.95 37.83 -9.14
CA SER A 100 -8.33 36.86 -10.16
C SER A 100 -9.70 36.23 -9.80
N PRO A 101 -10.73 36.30 -10.67
CA PRO A 101 -12.09 35.95 -10.27
C PRO A 101 -12.43 34.47 -10.58
N ARG A 102 -12.04 33.53 -9.72
CA ARG A 102 -12.50 32.12 -9.79
C ARG A 102 -12.66 31.41 -8.42
N ARG A 103 -13.59 31.86 -7.56
CA ARG A 103 -14.21 31.01 -6.50
C ARG A 103 -15.47 31.57 -5.80
N ALA A 104 -16.10 32.63 -6.33
CA ALA A 104 -17.28 33.25 -5.68
C ALA A 104 -18.66 32.69 -6.11
N THR A 105 -18.72 31.80 -7.12
CA THR A 105 -19.97 31.41 -7.79
C THR A 105 -20.72 30.20 -7.22
N MET A 106 -20.17 29.47 -6.25
CA MET A 106 -20.86 28.29 -5.66
C MET A 106 -21.75 28.61 -4.45
N LYS A 107 -21.41 29.61 -3.62
CA LYS A 107 -22.16 29.88 -2.37
C LYS A 107 -23.53 30.54 -2.58
N ASN A 108 -23.72 31.30 -3.67
CA ASN A 108 -25.04 31.88 -3.99
C ASN A 108 -26.03 30.89 -4.64
N ASN A 109 -25.57 29.74 -5.13
CA ASN A 109 -26.47 28.75 -5.76
C ASN A 109 -27.31 27.97 -4.74
N PHE A 110 -26.85 27.82 -3.49
CA PHE A 110 -27.54 26.99 -2.49
C PHE A 110 -28.94 27.54 -2.11
N VAL A 111 -29.08 28.87 -2.02
CA VAL A 111 -30.35 29.55 -1.72
C VAL A 111 -31.35 29.42 -2.87
N LEU A 112 -30.87 29.49 -4.13
CA LEU A 112 -31.69 29.29 -5.32
C LEU A 112 -32.07 27.82 -5.53
N PHE A 113 -31.20 26.88 -5.17
CA PHE A 113 -31.51 25.44 -5.22
C PHE A 113 -32.61 25.06 -4.22
N MET A 114 -32.54 25.56 -2.98
CA MET A 114 -33.58 25.33 -1.96
C MET A 114 -34.96 25.81 -2.42
N LEU A 115 -35.05 27.00 -3.04
CA LEU A 115 -36.32 27.53 -3.55
C LEU A 115 -36.88 26.72 -4.73
N SER A 116 -36.01 26.24 -5.63
CA SER A 116 -36.37 25.37 -6.76
C SER A 116 -36.86 23.99 -6.29
N TRP A 117 -36.21 23.42 -5.27
CA TRP A 117 -36.61 22.15 -4.68
C TRP A 117 -37.95 22.27 -3.94
N TYR A 118 -38.16 23.37 -3.22
CA TYR A 118 -39.43 23.66 -2.53
C TYR A 118 -40.62 23.86 -3.49
N SER A 119 -40.42 24.49 -4.66
CA SER A 119 -41.48 24.58 -5.67
C SER A 119 -41.78 23.23 -6.35
N SER A 120 -40.77 22.37 -6.49
CA SER A 120 -40.89 21.07 -7.17
C SER A 120 -41.47 19.97 -6.26
N ALA A 121 -41.17 20.00 -4.96
CA ALA A 121 -41.77 19.08 -3.98
C ALA A 121 -43.29 19.31 -3.82
N ARG A 122 -43.74 20.56 -3.99
CA ARG A 122 -45.15 20.93 -3.85
C ARG A 122 -46.07 20.35 -4.94
N SER A 123 -45.55 20.00 -6.12
CA SER A 123 -46.34 19.39 -7.21
C SER A 123 -46.32 17.86 -7.20
N LEU A 124 -45.37 17.22 -6.52
CA LEU A 124 -45.20 15.76 -6.53
C LEU A 124 -45.90 15.01 -5.39
N LEU A 125 -46.24 15.69 -4.27
CA LEU A 125 -46.73 15.02 -3.05
C LEU A 125 -48.22 15.19 -2.72
N GLY A 126 -49.02 15.86 -3.56
CA GLY A 126 -50.49 15.81 -3.47
C GLY A 126 -51.15 16.32 -2.16
N PHE A 127 -50.42 16.99 -1.27
CA PHE A 127 -50.95 17.44 0.03
C PHE A 127 -51.92 18.63 -0.11
N GLY A 128 -53.21 18.31 -0.14
CA GLY A 128 -54.33 19.26 -0.23
C GLY A 128 -54.67 20.04 1.05
N PHE A 129 -53.94 19.86 2.17
CA PHE A 129 -54.21 20.56 3.43
C PHE A 129 -52.92 20.92 4.20
N MET A 130 -52.37 22.10 3.94
CA MET A 130 -51.42 22.77 4.85
C MET A 130 -51.63 24.30 4.83
N SER A 131 -52.67 24.76 5.53
CA SER A 131 -52.89 26.19 5.82
C SER A 131 -52.50 26.48 7.27
N GLY A 132 -51.26 26.94 7.51
CA GLY A 132 -50.84 27.29 8.87
C GLY A 132 -49.36 27.65 9.08
N PHE A 133 -48.45 27.23 8.19
CA PHE A 133 -47.02 27.51 8.39
C PHE A 133 -46.67 28.97 8.03
N SER A 134 -46.57 29.82 9.05
CA SER A 134 -46.21 31.23 8.90
C SER A 134 -44.76 31.38 8.42
N THR A 135 -44.59 31.82 7.17
CA THR A 135 -43.30 32.13 6.54
C THR A 135 -42.46 33.15 7.32
N ARG A 136 -43.07 33.91 8.24
CA ARG A 136 -42.39 34.86 9.14
C ARG A 136 -41.55 34.19 10.23
N ILE A 137 -41.90 32.99 10.67
CA ILE A 137 -41.16 32.30 11.76
C ILE A 137 -39.86 31.68 11.23
N VAL A 138 -39.93 31.02 10.06
CA VAL A 138 -38.77 30.42 9.39
C VAL A 138 -37.73 31.49 9.00
N SER A 139 -38.19 32.64 8.52
CA SER A 139 -37.31 33.77 8.17
C SER A 139 -36.70 34.46 9.40
N LEU A 140 -37.40 34.52 10.54
CA LEU A 140 -36.85 35.06 11.78
C LEU A 140 -35.76 34.13 12.37
N LEU A 141 -35.97 32.81 12.37
CA LEU A 141 -34.98 31.84 12.86
C LEU A 141 -33.68 31.88 12.05
N LEU A 142 -33.77 31.97 10.72
CA LEU A 142 -32.61 32.12 9.83
C LEU A 142 -31.88 33.47 10.01
N ALA A 143 -32.60 34.54 10.38
CA ALA A 143 -31.98 35.84 10.67
C ALA A 143 -31.19 35.83 11.99
N VAL A 144 -31.69 35.14 13.03
CA VAL A 144 -31.00 35.04 14.33
C VAL A 144 -29.74 34.18 14.22
N SER A 145 -29.76 33.06 13.47
CA SER A 145 -28.53 32.28 13.22
C SER A 145 -27.47 33.04 12.41
N SER A 146 -27.89 34.02 11.60
CA SER A 146 -26.98 34.86 10.79
C SER A 146 -26.25 35.93 11.61
N SER A 147 -26.65 36.17 12.87
CA SER A 147 -26.20 37.32 13.66
C SER A 147 -25.02 37.03 14.62
N ILE A 148 -24.52 35.79 14.66
CA ILE A 148 -23.45 35.35 15.59
C ILE A 148 -22.10 35.09 14.86
N THR A 149 -22.05 35.20 13.53
CA THR A 149 -20.84 34.92 12.73
C THR A 149 -19.81 36.07 12.67
N VAL A 150 -20.09 37.22 13.30
CA VAL A 150 -19.16 38.38 13.34
C VAL A 150 -18.22 38.27 14.53
N GLY A 151 -17.08 37.58 14.36
CA GLY A 151 -16.11 37.48 15.46
C GLY A 151 -14.95 36.48 15.31
N CYS A 152 -14.65 35.99 14.11
CA CYS A 152 -13.49 35.12 13.88
C CYS A 152 -12.74 35.53 12.60
N SER A 153 -12.02 36.65 12.67
CA SER A 153 -10.92 36.94 11.76
C SER A 153 -9.84 35.88 11.95
N ARG A 154 -9.82 34.87 11.07
CA ARG A 154 -8.78 33.82 11.03
C ARG A 154 -7.40 34.48 10.90
N PRO A 155 -6.49 34.41 11.89
CA PRO A 155 -5.19 35.09 11.82
C PRO A 155 -4.20 34.42 10.86
N TYR A 156 -4.55 33.24 10.35
CA TYR A 156 -3.89 32.54 9.25
C TYR A 156 -5.00 31.97 8.36
N GLY A 157 -4.97 32.28 7.06
CA GLY A 157 -5.80 31.59 6.07
C GLY A 157 -5.23 30.20 5.79
N ASP A 158 -6.09 29.24 5.47
CA ASP A 158 -5.69 27.85 5.17
C ASP A 158 -4.65 27.78 4.03
N ASP A 159 -4.78 28.67 3.02
CA ASP A 159 -3.86 28.80 1.88
C ASP A 159 -2.39 28.96 2.32
N ASP A 160 -2.12 29.59 3.46
CA ASP A 160 -0.77 29.95 3.90
C ASP A 160 0.00 28.75 4.52
N ALA A 161 -0.71 27.73 5.01
CA ALA A 161 -0.09 26.55 5.63
C ALA A 161 0.28 25.48 4.61
N ASP A 162 -0.53 25.32 3.56
CA ASP A 162 -0.28 24.38 2.47
C ASP A 162 0.72 24.93 1.45
N GLU A 163 0.71 26.24 1.20
CA GLU A 163 1.76 26.91 0.43
C GLU A 163 3.12 26.78 1.12
N ARG A 164 3.21 27.00 2.44
CA ARG A 164 4.44 26.78 3.22
C ARG A 164 4.89 25.32 3.22
N LEU A 165 3.96 24.36 3.25
CA LEU A 165 4.28 22.95 3.08
C LEU A 165 4.90 22.70 1.70
N ARG A 166 4.25 23.16 0.62
CA ARG A 166 4.74 22.99 -0.75
C ARG A 166 6.13 23.60 -0.90
N ILE A 167 6.32 24.84 -0.44
CA ILE A 167 7.63 25.51 -0.45
C ILE A 167 8.68 24.71 0.32
N ALA A 168 8.35 24.15 1.49
CA ALA A 168 9.30 23.35 2.28
C ALA A 168 9.63 21.98 1.65
N MET A 169 8.71 21.39 0.89
CA MET A 169 8.93 20.16 0.12
C MET A 169 9.73 20.43 -1.16
N GLU A 170 9.38 21.48 -1.90
CA GLU A 170 10.11 21.93 -3.10
C GLU A 170 11.53 22.35 -2.73
N ALA A 171 11.73 23.09 -1.63
CA ALA A 171 13.04 23.44 -1.11
C ALA A 171 13.86 22.20 -0.74
N ALA A 172 13.29 21.22 -0.03
CA ALA A 172 14.02 19.99 0.33
C ALA A 172 14.51 19.19 -0.89
N ILE A 173 13.75 19.20 -1.99
CA ILE A 173 14.19 18.61 -3.27
C ILE A 173 15.24 19.51 -3.94
N ALA A 174 15.03 20.83 -3.94
CA ALA A 174 15.94 21.80 -4.55
C ALA A 174 17.31 21.86 -3.86
N ASP A 175 17.38 21.70 -2.54
CA ASP A 175 18.63 21.70 -1.77
C ASP A 175 19.51 20.49 -2.13
N GLU A 176 18.90 19.31 -2.32
CA GLU A 176 19.65 18.09 -2.67
C GLU A 176 19.97 17.96 -4.17
N VAL A 177 19.14 18.54 -5.05
CA VAL A 177 19.23 18.36 -6.51
C VAL A 177 19.81 19.60 -7.21
N GLY A 178 19.67 20.79 -6.64
CA GLY A 178 19.95 22.09 -7.25
C GLY A 178 21.38 22.27 -7.72
N ASP A 179 22.35 22.01 -6.85
CA ASP A 179 23.78 22.22 -7.10
C ASP A 179 24.45 21.12 -7.94
N ILE A 180 23.75 20.01 -8.24
CA ILE A 180 24.33 18.88 -9.00
C ILE A 180 24.41 19.25 -10.49
N ARG A 181 25.59 19.25 -11.11
CA ARG A 181 25.72 19.50 -12.57
C ARG A 181 24.83 18.57 -13.39
N ALA A 182 23.90 19.14 -14.17
CA ALA A 182 22.87 18.38 -14.87
C ALA A 182 23.41 17.51 -16.02
N ASP A 183 24.40 17.99 -16.78
CA ASP A 183 24.89 17.32 -18.00
C ASP A 183 26.09 16.38 -17.75
N THR A 184 26.49 16.14 -16.49
CA THR A 184 27.63 15.25 -16.19
C THR A 184 27.20 13.79 -16.20
N MET A 185 27.12 13.20 -17.40
CA MET A 185 27.14 11.74 -17.53
C MET A 185 28.50 11.21 -17.07
N SER A 186 28.47 10.26 -16.13
CA SER A 186 29.65 9.50 -15.72
C SER A 186 29.49 8.07 -16.23
N GLU A 187 30.56 7.53 -16.78
CA GLU A 187 30.66 6.11 -17.10
C GLU A 187 31.47 5.43 -15.99
N THR A 188 31.11 4.20 -15.62
CA THR A 188 31.97 3.33 -14.80
C THR A 188 33.06 2.73 -15.69
N ALA A 189 33.79 3.62 -16.36
CA ALA A 189 34.86 3.21 -17.27
C ALA A 189 35.84 2.31 -16.51
N PRO A 190 36.23 1.16 -17.08
CA PRO A 190 37.56 0.65 -16.81
C PRO A 190 38.51 1.81 -17.14
N GLU A 191 39.39 2.14 -16.20
CA GLU A 191 40.58 2.90 -16.52
C GLU A 191 41.30 2.20 -17.69
N GLU A 192 42.07 2.95 -18.48
CA GLU A 192 42.83 2.38 -19.62
C GLU A 192 43.57 1.10 -19.19
N LEU A 193 43.66 0.10 -20.07
CA LEU A 193 44.30 -1.19 -19.78
C LEU A 193 45.58 -0.93 -18.99
N SER A 194 45.67 -1.49 -17.78
CA SER A 194 46.80 -1.24 -16.88
C SER A 194 48.11 -1.46 -17.64
N GLU A 195 49.15 -0.64 -17.37
CA GLU A 195 50.47 -0.81 -18.00
C GLU A 195 50.98 -2.26 -17.95
N ILE A 196 50.65 -2.98 -16.87
CA ILE A 196 50.94 -4.40 -16.67
C ILE A 196 50.15 -5.29 -17.64
N GLU A 197 48.86 -5.00 -17.83
CA GLU A 197 47.97 -5.75 -18.72
C GLU A 197 48.31 -5.51 -20.19
N GLU A 198 48.67 -4.28 -20.58
CA GLU A 198 49.19 -3.99 -21.92
C GLU A 198 50.55 -4.67 -22.16
N ALA A 199 51.51 -4.55 -21.22
CA ALA A 199 52.83 -5.18 -21.34
C ALA A 199 52.77 -6.72 -21.40
N LEU A 200 51.79 -7.35 -20.73
CA LEU A 200 51.60 -8.79 -20.73
C LEU A 200 50.60 -9.29 -21.79
N ALA A 201 49.94 -8.40 -22.54
CA ALA A 201 48.96 -8.75 -23.57
C ALA A 201 49.47 -9.80 -24.58
N PRO A 202 50.73 -9.75 -25.09
CA PRO A 202 51.24 -10.77 -26.02
C PRO A 202 51.31 -12.19 -25.45
N ARG A 203 51.34 -12.34 -24.12
CA ARG A 203 51.39 -13.64 -23.41
C ARG A 203 50.11 -13.99 -22.68
N ARG A 204 49.04 -13.18 -22.82
CA ARG A 204 47.80 -13.35 -22.05
C ARG A 204 47.24 -14.78 -22.11
N ALA A 205 47.20 -15.37 -23.30
CA ALA A 205 46.69 -16.73 -23.51
C ALA A 205 47.59 -17.85 -22.94
N GLU A 206 48.85 -17.58 -22.61
CA GLU A 206 49.75 -18.47 -21.87
C GLU A 206 49.48 -18.33 -20.36
N LEU A 207 49.50 -17.09 -19.87
CA LEU A 207 49.28 -16.77 -18.45
C LEU A 207 47.92 -17.26 -17.93
N ASP A 208 46.87 -17.15 -18.75
CA ASP A 208 45.52 -17.61 -18.40
C ASP A 208 45.42 -19.15 -18.27
N ARG A 209 46.39 -19.92 -18.80
CA ARG A 209 46.43 -21.39 -18.65
C ARG A 209 47.18 -21.86 -17.39
N LEU A 210 47.99 -20.99 -16.78
CA LEU A 210 48.84 -21.38 -15.64
C LEU A 210 48.09 -21.49 -14.32
N GLY A 211 46.95 -20.81 -14.20
CA GLY A 211 46.11 -20.80 -12.99
C GLY A 211 44.93 -21.79 -13.04
N PRO A 212 44.10 -21.80 -11.98
CA PRO A 212 42.85 -22.54 -11.99
C PRO A 212 41.97 -22.10 -13.17
N GLN A 213 41.47 -23.06 -13.94
CA GLN A 213 40.60 -22.75 -15.07
C GLN A 213 39.19 -22.48 -14.54
N ALA A 214 38.72 -21.24 -14.68
CA ALA A 214 37.43 -20.81 -14.13
C ALA A 214 36.30 -21.71 -14.64
N ALA A 215 35.51 -22.28 -13.72
CA ALA A 215 34.29 -22.97 -14.08
C ALA A 215 33.26 -21.92 -14.45
N ARG A 216 33.19 -21.57 -15.75
CA ARG A 216 32.13 -20.74 -16.30
C ARG A 216 30.76 -21.34 -15.97
N GLY A 217 29.73 -20.51 -15.91
CA GLY A 217 28.36 -20.93 -15.65
C GLY A 217 27.93 -22.12 -16.53
N GLY A 218 27.15 -23.03 -15.98
CA GLY A 218 26.71 -24.24 -16.66
C GLY A 218 27.66 -25.46 -16.60
N LEU A 219 28.81 -25.38 -15.91
CA LEU A 219 29.70 -26.53 -15.71
C LEU A 219 29.53 -27.17 -14.31
N PRO A 220 29.35 -28.51 -14.22
CA PRO A 220 29.27 -29.22 -12.95
C PRO A 220 30.67 -29.35 -12.34
N ILE A 221 30.76 -29.16 -11.03
CA ILE A 221 32.01 -29.31 -10.26
C ILE A 221 31.88 -30.43 -9.25
N ASP A 222 33.01 -31.03 -8.86
CA ASP A 222 33.01 -32.12 -7.88
C ASP A 222 32.81 -31.58 -6.45
N LEU A 223 31.57 -31.66 -5.99
CA LEU A 223 31.16 -31.26 -4.64
C LEU A 223 31.39 -32.37 -3.60
N GLY A 224 31.85 -33.57 -4.00
CA GLY A 224 31.95 -34.75 -3.16
C GLY A 224 30.61 -35.51 -3.02
N ASP A 225 30.50 -36.31 -1.97
CA ASP A 225 29.31 -37.12 -1.69
C ASP A 225 28.30 -36.35 -0.83
N ASP A 226 27.00 -36.58 -1.07
CA ASP A 226 25.87 -36.02 -0.34
C ASP A 226 25.72 -36.61 1.08
N LEU A 227 24.73 -36.15 1.84
CA LEU A 227 24.47 -36.68 3.20
C LEU A 227 24.03 -38.16 3.24
N TYR A 228 23.75 -38.79 2.09
CA TYR A 228 23.43 -40.21 1.95
C TYR A 228 24.63 -41.06 1.45
N GLY A 229 25.76 -40.43 1.12
CA GLY A 229 26.95 -41.08 0.56
C GLY A 229 26.87 -41.37 -0.94
N ALA A 230 25.95 -40.71 -1.66
CA ALA A 230 25.87 -40.75 -3.12
C ALA A 230 26.54 -39.50 -3.74
N ARG A 231 26.86 -39.54 -5.04
CA ARG A 231 27.42 -38.38 -5.76
C ARG A 231 26.41 -37.22 -5.74
N GLN A 232 26.83 -36.07 -5.21
CA GLN A 232 25.96 -34.89 -5.08
C GLN A 232 25.41 -34.44 -6.45
N GLN A 233 24.08 -34.38 -6.56
CA GLN A 233 23.40 -33.91 -7.77
C GLN A 233 23.38 -32.38 -7.84
N GLN A 234 23.39 -31.84 -9.06
CA GLN A 234 23.39 -30.40 -9.35
C GLN A 234 22.36 -30.09 -10.44
N VAL A 235 21.52 -29.08 -10.21
CA VAL A 235 20.61 -28.50 -11.21
C VAL A 235 21.05 -27.07 -11.51
N PHE A 236 21.10 -26.72 -12.79
CA PHE A 236 21.47 -25.39 -13.24
C PHE A 236 20.25 -24.47 -13.31
N ILE A 237 20.38 -23.27 -12.76
CA ILE A 237 19.35 -22.22 -12.82
C ILE A 237 19.98 -20.91 -13.29
N SER A 238 19.26 -20.11 -14.06
CA SER A 238 19.66 -18.73 -14.36
C SER A 238 19.35 -17.79 -13.20
N LEU A 239 19.94 -16.60 -13.22
CA LEU A 239 19.62 -15.53 -12.28
C LEU A 239 18.17 -15.06 -12.46
N GLU A 240 17.69 -14.97 -13.70
CA GLU A 240 16.31 -14.59 -14.02
C GLU A 240 15.30 -15.60 -13.43
N ASP A 241 15.54 -16.90 -13.61
CA ASP A 241 14.72 -17.96 -13.03
C ASP A 241 14.75 -17.96 -11.50
N ALA A 242 15.93 -17.76 -10.89
CA ALA A 242 16.08 -17.67 -9.43
C ALA A 242 15.33 -16.47 -8.85
N ILE A 243 15.38 -15.31 -9.52
CA ILE A 243 14.61 -14.11 -9.15
C ILE A 243 13.11 -14.35 -9.35
N GLY A 244 12.71 -14.93 -10.48
CA GLY A 244 11.32 -15.23 -10.81
C GLY A 244 10.69 -16.17 -9.80
N SER A 245 11.37 -17.29 -9.49
CA SER A 245 10.96 -18.24 -8.45
C SER A 245 10.87 -17.57 -7.09
N ALA A 246 11.87 -16.79 -6.67
CA ALA A 246 11.83 -16.08 -5.39
C ALA A 246 10.66 -15.09 -5.30
N VAL A 247 10.37 -14.32 -6.34
CA VAL A 247 9.23 -13.38 -6.31
C VAL A 247 7.87 -14.09 -6.34
N GLN A 248 7.79 -15.31 -6.85
CA GLN A 248 6.58 -16.14 -6.78
C GLN A 248 6.42 -16.83 -5.42
N ASN A 249 7.48 -17.49 -4.95
CA ASN A 249 7.44 -18.51 -3.89
C ASN A 249 7.96 -18.02 -2.52
N ASN A 250 8.72 -16.92 -2.43
CA ASN A 250 9.30 -16.46 -1.16
C ASN A 250 8.21 -16.13 -0.11
N LEU A 251 8.36 -16.74 1.07
CA LEU A 251 7.37 -16.64 2.15
C LEU A 251 7.17 -15.22 2.69
N ALA A 252 8.20 -14.36 2.65
CA ALA A 252 8.07 -12.95 3.04
C ALA A 252 7.34 -12.12 1.96
N ALA A 253 7.51 -12.44 0.67
CA ALA A 253 6.70 -11.86 -0.40
C ALA A 253 5.22 -12.27 -0.26
N GLN A 254 4.94 -13.55 0.03
CA GLN A 254 3.59 -14.04 0.29
C GLN A 254 2.95 -13.34 1.50
N GLY A 255 3.67 -13.23 2.63
CA GLY A 255 3.21 -12.51 3.82
C GLY A 255 2.92 -11.02 3.57
N ALA A 256 3.74 -10.36 2.74
CA ALA A 256 3.49 -8.98 2.34
C ALA A 256 2.26 -8.83 1.42
N ARG A 257 2.04 -9.77 0.48
CA ARG A 257 0.81 -9.80 -0.35
C ARG A 257 -0.45 -10.02 0.51
N LEU A 258 -0.39 -10.91 1.50
CA LEU A 258 -1.50 -11.12 2.43
C LEU A 258 -1.79 -9.87 3.27
N THR A 259 -0.75 -9.19 3.77
CA THR A 259 -0.90 -7.91 4.50
C THR A 259 -1.52 -6.81 3.62
N GLN A 260 -1.19 -6.77 2.32
CA GLN A 260 -1.84 -5.87 1.37
C GLN A 260 -3.33 -6.20 1.19
N GLY A 261 -3.66 -7.49 1.02
CA GLY A 261 -5.05 -7.95 0.91
C GLY A 261 -5.89 -7.67 2.16
N ILE A 262 -5.30 -7.86 3.36
CA ILE A 262 -5.94 -7.53 4.63
C ILE A 262 -6.25 -6.03 4.70
N SER A 263 -5.29 -5.15 4.39
CA SER A 263 -5.53 -3.70 4.48
C SER A 263 -6.57 -3.22 3.46
N ALA A 264 -6.66 -3.84 2.27
CA ALA A 264 -7.75 -3.57 1.33
C ALA A 264 -9.15 -3.90 1.91
N THR A 265 -9.28 -4.86 2.83
CA THR A 265 -10.55 -5.12 3.54
C THR A 265 -10.88 -4.08 4.61
N GLU A 266 -9.88 -3.36 5.15
CA GLU A 266 -10.09 -2.25 6.09
C GLU A 266 -10.81 -1.07 5.42
N ILE A 267 -10.63 -0.87 4.10
CA ILE A 267 -11.41 0.09 3.31
C ILE A 267 -12.90 -0.28 3.36
N VAL A 268 -13.24 -1.55 3.09
CA VAL A 268 -14.64 -2.03 3.13
C VAL A 268 -15.22 -1.91 4.55
N GLN A 269 -14.41 -2.16 5.58
CA GLN A 269 -14.82 -1.95 6.97
C GLN A 269 -15.08 -0.46 7.28
N ALA A 270 -14.31 0.46 6.69
CA ALA A 270 -14.53 1.90 6.83
C ALA A 270 -15.73 2.40 6.01
N GLU A 271 -16.01 1.82 4.84
CA GLU A 271 -17.23 2.06 4.06
C GLU A 271 -18.48 1.59 4.82
N ALA A 272 -18.41 0.45 5.51
CA ALA A 272 -19.51 -0.12 6.30
C ALA A 272 -19.97 0.77 7.48
N ALA A 273 -19.23 1.81 7.85
CA ALA A 273 -19.68 2.83 8.81
C ALA A 273 -20.91 3.63 8.29
N PHE A 274 -21.16 3.62 6.98
CA PHE A 274 -22.31 4.26 6.33
C PHE A 274 -23.46 3.28 6.01
N ASP A 275 -23.29 1.98 6.26
CA ASP A 275 -24.33 0.98 6.01
C ASP A 275 -25.56 1.20 6.89
N ALA A 276 -26.72 0.76 6.38
CA ALA A 276 -27.97 0.82 7.12
C ALA A 276 -28.03 -0.31 8.17
N VAL A 277 -28.00 0.06 9.45
CA VAL A 277 -28.13 -0.85 10.59
C VAL A 277 -29.61 -1.10 10.88
N PHE A 278 -30.04 -2.35 10.73
CA PHE A 278 -31.32 -2.82 11.26
C PHE A 278 -31.21 -3.10 12.76
N PHE A 279 -32.20 -2.66 13.52
CA PHE A 279 -32.34 -2.94 14.95
C PHE A 279 -33.78 -3.34 15.29
N SER A 280 -33.94 -4.12 16.36
CA SER A 280 -35.23 -4.53 16.92
C SER A 280 -35.06 -4.72 18.42
N ASN A 281 -35.50 -3.74 19.20
CA ASN A 281 -35.43 -3.76 20.66
C ASN A 281 -36.75 -4.25 21.23
N PHE A 282 -36.71 -5.11 22.26
CA PHE A 282 -37.88 -5.55 23.02
C PHE A 282 -37.68 -5.22 24.49
N GLU A 283 -38.67 -4.59 25.11
CA GLU A 283 -38.68 -4.22 26.53
C GLU A 283 -39.99 -4.68 27.18
N PHE A 284 -39.88 -5.25 28.38
CA PHE A 284 -41.03 -5.52 29.25
C PHE A 284 -40.77 -4.92 30.62
N ALA A 285 -41.72 -4.14 31.12
CA ALA A 285 -41.71 -3.56 32.44
C ALA A 285 -43.04 -3.85 33.15
N ARG A 286 -42.96 -4.08 34.47
CA ARG A 286 -44.13 -4.02 35.35
C ARG A 286 -43.82 -2.97 36.42
N LEU A 287 -44.66 -1.94 36.46
CA LEU A 287 -44.48 -0.78 37.31
C LEU A 287 -45.58 -0.75 38.37
N GLU A 288 -45.22 -1.08 39.60
CA GLU A 288 -46.06 -0.92 40.79
C GLU A 288 -45.66 0.40 41.47
N GLN A 289 -46.35 1.50 41.18
CA GLN A 289 -45.98 2.84 41.64
C GLN A 289 -47.11 3.55 42.39
N PRO A 290 -46.82 4.31 43.46
CA PRO A 290 -47.82 5.13 44.12
C PRO A 290 -48.18 6.34 43.23
N ARG A 291 -49.48 6.62 43.07
CA ARG A 291 -49.98 7.75 42.26
C ARG A 291 -50.81 8.72 43.09
N ILE A 292 -50.81 9.99 42.68
CA ILE A 292 -51.76 10.99 43.20
C ILE A 292 -53.13 10.65 42.61
N VAL A 293 -54.10 10.36 43.48
CA VAL A 293 -55.47 10.04 43.08
C VAL A 293 -56.38 11.24 43.30
N PRO A 294 -57.29 11.57 42.35
CA PRO A 294 -58.29 12.59 42.58
C PRO A 294 -59.27 12.13 43.67
N GLU A 295 -59.71 13.06 44.49
CA GLU A 295 -60.61 12.83 45.62
C GLU A 295 -61.97 13.50 45.36
N LEU A 296 -63.06 12.80 45.67
CA LEU A 296 -64.42 13.34 45.60
C LEU A 296 -65.08 13.17 46.98
N ASN A 297 -65.52 14.28 47.57
CA ASN A 297 -66.19 14.31 48.88
C ASN A 297 -65.40 13.64 50.04
N GLY A 298 -64.06 13.72 50.03
CA GLY A 298 -63.22 13.11 51.07
C GLY A 298 -62.97 11.61 50.90
N ALA A 299 -63.24 11.06 49.71
CA ALA A 299 -62.93 9.69 49.34
C ALA A 299 -62.07 9.66 48.05
N PRO A 300 -60.93 8.94 48.05
CA PRO A 300 -60.12 8.80 46.83
C PRO A 300 -60.90 8.01 45.79
N LEU A 301 -60.92 8.50 44.55
CA LEU A 301 -61.62 7.85 43.43
C LEU A 301 -60.90 6.59 42.91
N SER A 302 -59.75 6.23 43.49
CA SER A 302 -58.91 5.13 43.04
C SER A 302 -57.94 4.63 44.13
N PRO A 303 -57.46 3.36 44.08
CA PRO A 303 -56.30 2.90 44.80
C PRO A 303 -55.09 3.81 44.60
N LEU A 304 -54.32 3.96 45.68
CA LEU A 304 -53.13 4.80 45.74
C LEU A 304 -51.92 4.20 45.00
N VAL A 305 -52.00 2.93 44.58
CA VAL A 305 -50.99 2.20 43.81
C VAL A 305 -51.56 1.86 42.44
N GLN A 306 -50.76 2.06 41.40
CA GLN A 306 -51.05 1.62 40.04
C GLN A 306 -50.11 0.47 39.69
N ASP A 307 -50.66 -0.64 39.18
CA ASP A 307 -49.91 -1.74 38.58
C ASP A 307 -50.10 -1.66 37.05
N THR A 308 -49.07 -1.19 36.35
CA THR A 308 -49.07 -1.12 34.89
C THR A 308 -48.11 -2.16 34.33
N LYS A 309 -48.59 -3.02 33.42
CA LYS A 309 -47.74 -3.89 32.60
C LYS A 309 -47.52 -3.23 31.26
N GLN A 310 -46.25 -3.04 30.91
CA GLN A 310 -45.82 -2.36 29.69
C GLN A 310 -44.95 -3.31 28.86
N TRP A 311 -45.25 -3.40 27.58
CA TRP A 311 -44.42 -4.10 26.60
C TRP A 311 -44.10 -3.10 25.49
N SER A 312 -42.87 -3.04 25.02
CA SER A 312 -42.55 -2.28 23.82
C SER A 312 -41.64 -3.02 22.86
N VAL A 313 -41.87 -2.81 21.57
CA VAL A 313 -41.03 -3.27 20.46
C VAL A 313 -40.66 -2.02 19.67
N ASP A 314 -39.37 -1.75 19.48
CA ASP A 314 -38.87 -0.64 18.66
C ASP A 314 -37.95 -1.20 17.57
N THR A 315 -38.45 -1.23 16.34
CA THR A 315 -37.81 -1.84 15.18
C THR A 315 -37.54 -0.81 14.11
N GLY A 316 -36.34 -0.78 13.54
CA GLY A 316 -36.01 0.24 12.54
C GLY A 316 -34.71 0.04 11.79
N LEU A 317 -34.44 1.00 10.92
CA LEU A 317 -33.21 1.17 10.15
C LEU A 317 -32.59 2.53 10.50
N GLN A 318 -31.28 2.57 10.72
CA GLN A 318 -30.51 3.82 10.87
C GLN A 318 -29.26 3.78 10.00
N SER A 319 -28.86 4.93 9.44
CA SER A 319 -27.67 5.03 8.59
C SER A 319 -26.97 6.38 8.81
N GLN A 320 -25.64 6.37 8.74
CA GLN A 320 -24.84 7.59 8.69
C GLN A 320 -24.72 8.08 7.25
N LEU A 321 -24.74 9.39 7.07
CA LEU A 321 -24.64 10.06 5.76
C LEU A 321 -23.21 10.56 5.55
N THR A 322 -22.75 10.57 4.30
CA THR A 322 -21.43 11.12 3.92
C THR A 322 -21.31 12.64 4.12
N SER A 323 -22.40 13.32 4.48
CA SER A 323 -22.43 14.71 4.98
C SER A 323 -22.08 14.86 6.46
N GLY A 324 -21.93 13.74 7.19
CA GLY A 324 -21.79 13.68 8.65
C GLY A 324 -23.11 13.66 9.44
N GLY A 325 -24.26 13.67 8.76
CA GLY A 325 -25.57 13.49 9.39
C GLY A 325 -25.95 12.03 9.59
N SER A 326 -27.12 11.80 10.18
CA SER A 326 -27.75 10.49 10.26
C SER A 326 -29.23 10.56 9.89
N VAL A 327 -29.75 9.44 9.40
CA VAL A 327 -31.18 9.24 9.11
C VAL A 327 -31.65 7.95 9.78
N GLN A 328 -32.87 7.97 10.33
CA GLN A 328 -33.48 6.84 11.01
C GLN A 328 -34.95 6.71 10.61
N LEU A 329 -35.39 5.50 10.32
CA LEU A 329 -36.79 5.14 10.15
C LEU A 329 -37.10 3.99 11.13
N SER A 330 -38.02 4.20 12.07
CA SER A 330 -38.43 3.16 13.01
C SER A 330 -39.94 3.06 13.16
N THR A 331 -40.40 1.92 13.62
CA THR A 331 -41.74 1.70 14.16
C THR A 331 -41.62 1.23 15.60
N ARG A 332 -42.39 1.87 16.48
CA ARG A 332 -42.59 1.47 17.87
C ARG A 332 -43.98 0.90 18.04
N ILE A 333 -44.09 -0.22 18.73
CA ILE A 333 -45.32 -0.81 19.22
C ILE A 333 -45.21 -0.80 20.74
N GLY A 334 -46.18 -0.22 21.43
CA GLY A 334 -46.36 -0.29 22.87
C GLY A 334 -47.66 -1.03 23.20
N TYR A 335 -47.66 -1.77 24.30
CA TYR A 335 -48.85 -2.34 24.92
C TYR A 335 -48.84 -1.95 26.39
N ASP A 336 -49.90 -1.27 26.81
CA ASP A 336 -50.14 -0.84 28.18
C ASP A 336 -51.40 -1.53 28.71
N ASP A 337 -51.26 -2.30 29.79
CA ASP A 337 -52.34 -2.97 30.54
C ASP A 337 -52.38 -2.37 31.96
N ILE A 338 -53.43 -1.60 32.25
CA ILE A 338 -53.57 -0.87 33.51
C ILE A 338 -54.49 -1.66 34.44
N ALA A 339 -53.90 -2.41 35.37
CA ALA A 339 -54.65 -3.16 36.37
C ALA A 339 -55.15 -2.24 37.51
N ASP A 340 -56.13 -1.38 37.23
CA ASP A 340 -56.72 -0.49 38.24
C ASP A 340 -57.91 -1.15 38.96
N ALA A 341 -57.83 -1.21 40.30
CA ALA A 341 -58.90 -1.73 41.15
C ALA A 341 -59.90 -0.64 41.61
N SER A 342 -59.86 0.54 41.00
CA SER A 342 -60.74 1.70 41.29
C SER A 342 -62.20 1.57 40.85
N GLY A 343 -62.46 0.73 39.84
CA GLY A 343 -63.74 0.78 39.11
C GLY A 343 -63.85 1.95 38.12
N ILE A 344 -62.77 2.72 37.91
CA ILE A 344 -62.63 3.62 36.75
C ILE A 344 -62.24 2.77 35.54
N THR A 345 -63.01 2.87 34.46
CA THR A 345 -62.69 2.21 33.20
C THR A 345 -61.84 3.14 32.33
N TYR A 346 -60.63 2.71 31.97
CA TYR A 346 -59.82 3.34 30.94
C TYR A 346 -60.29 2.87 29.55
N THR A 347 -60.14 3.70 28.52
CA THR A 347 -60.52 3.30 27.15
C THR A 347 -59.65 4.06 26.13
N PRO A 348 -58.91 3.36 25.25
CA PRO A 348 -58.72 1.91 25.21
C PRO A 348 -57.97 1.37 26.44
N ASP A 349 -58.33 0.16 26.88
CA ASP A 349 -57.64 -0.60 27.94
C ASP A 349 -57.94 -2.11 27.73
N PRO A 350 -56.94 -2.98 27.52
CA PRO A 350 -55.54 -2.62 27.31
C PRO A 350 -55.36 -1.75 26.05
N ALA A 351 -54.32 -0.92 26.05
CA ALA A 351 -54.03 0.03 24.99
C ALA A 351 -52.83 -0.43 24.16
N TRP A 352 -53.02 -0.62 22.85
CA TRP A 352 -51.93 -0.72 21.88
C TRP A 352 -51.62 0.66 21.34
N SER A 353 -50.45 1.18 21.65
CA SER A 353 -49.90 2.38 21.02
C SER A 353 -48.99 1.96 19.87
N THR A 354 -49.12 2.58 18.71
CA THR A 354 -48.20 2.39 17.58
C THR A 354 -47.65 3.72 17.16
N ALA A 355 -46.40 3.74 16.68
CA ALA A 355 -45.84 4.94 16.10
C ALA A 355 -44.80 4.62 15.03
N VAL A 356 -44.95 5.20 13.84
CA VAL A 356 -43.88 5.24 12.84
C VAL A 356 -43.15 6.57 12.99
N SER A 357 -41.82 6.55 13.02
CA SER A 357 -40.96 7.72 13.20
C SER A 357 -39.91 7.80 12.10
N LEU A 358 -39.87 8.92 11.39
CA LEU A 358 -38.78 9.30 10.49
C LEU A 358 -37.98 10.43 11.15
N GLY A 359 -36.70 10.19 11.41
CA GLY A 359 -35.76 11.15 11.99
C GLY A 359 -34.60 11.47 11.06
N ILE A 360 -34.17 12.73 11.04
CA ILE A 360 -32.94 13.18 10.39
C ILE A 360 -32.20 14.15 11.32
N THR A 361 -30.91 13.90 11.53
CA THR A 361 -30.03 14.78 12.30
C THR A 361 -28.85 15.17 11.42
N GLN A 362 -28.71 16.47 11.14
CA GLN A 362 -27.64 16.99 10.28
C GLN A 362 -26.81 18.01 11.06
N PRO A 363 -25.55 17.72 11.44
CA PRO A 363 -24.64 18.76 11.91
C PRO A 363 -24.43 19.80 10.82
N LEU A 364 -24.34 21.07 11.20
CA LEU A 364 -24.14 22.21 10.31
C LEU A 364 -22.76 22.86 10.47
N LEU A 365 -22.03 22.53 11.54
CA LEU A 365 -20.70 23.07 11.88
C LEU A 365 -19.74 21.93 12.27
N ARG A 366 -19.54 21.66 13.57
CA ARG A 366 -18.81 20.46 14.03
C ARG A 366 -19.54 19.20 13.56
N GLY A 367 -18.82 18.24 12.99
CA GLY A 367 -19.34 17.02 12.36
C GLY A 367 -19.77 17.19 10.91
N PHE A 368 -19.90 18.41 10.38
CA PHE A 368 -20.38 18.63 9.01
C PHE A 368 -19.29 18.44 7.95
N GLY A 369 -19.66 17.78 6.85
CA GLY A 369 -18.89 17.74 5.61
C GLY A 369 -18.16 16.43 5.37
N SER A 370 -18.00 16.08 4.09
CA SER A 370 -17.38 14.84 3.65
C SER A 370 -15.92 14.68 4.06
N ASP A 371 -15.18 15.78 4.26
CA ASP A 371 -13.78 15.74 4.70
C ASP A 371 -13.62 15.23 6.14
N VAL A 372 -14.67 15.34 6.96
CA VAL A 372 -14.71 14.87 8.34
C VAL A 372 -15.39 13.50 8.41
N ALA A 373 -16.53 13.35 7.73
CA ALA A 373 -17.27 12.08 7.70
C ALA A 373 -16.45 10.95 7.06
N LEU A 374 -15.82 11.19 5.90
CA LEU A 374 -15.02 10.20 5.18
C LEU A 374 -13.56 10.10 5.68
N ALA A 375 -13.21 10.74 6.80
CA ALA A 375 -11.81 10.78 7.25
C ALA A 375 -11.24 9.39 7.56
N GLN A 376 -12.02 8.50 8.18
CA GLN A 376 -11.60 7.12 8.45
C GLN A 376 -11.44 6.30 7.16
N LEU A 377 -12.31 6.52 6.17
CA LEU A 377 -12.19 5.90 4.85
C LEU A 377 -10.88 6.34 4.15
N ARG A 378 -10.57 7.64 4.15
CA ARG A 378 -9.33 8.17 3.57
C ARG A 378 -8.07 7.65 4.28
N LEU A 379 -8.12 7.50 5.61
CA LEU A 379 -7.03 6.87 6.38
C LEU A 379 -6.86 5.38 6.02
N ALA A 380 -7.95 4.63 5.81
CA ALA A 380 -7.88 3.24 5.35
C ALA A 380 -7.37 3.11 3.90
N GLU A 381 -7.75 4.03 3.01
CA GLU A 381 -7.16 4.13 1.66
C GLU A 381 -5.64 4.36 1.73
N ASN A 382 -5.18 5.29 2.58
CA ASN A 382 -3.76 5.55 2.76
C ASN A 382 -3.02 4.39 3.42
N ALA A 383 -3.61 3.69 4.39
CA ALA A 383 -3.06 2.47 4.97
C ALA A 383 -2.85 1.39 3.88
N THR A 384 -3.81 1.22 2.97
CA THR A 384 -3.68 0.30 1.82
C THR A 384 -2.59 0.74 0.84
N ARG A 385 -2.43 2.04 0.59
CA ARG A 385 -1.31 2.59 -0.21
C ARG A 385 0.05 2.34 0.46
N VAL A 386 0.15 2.57 1.77
CA VAL A 386 1.36 2.27 2.57
C VAL A 386 1.69 0.78 2.53
N SER A 387 0.68 -0.10 2.66
CA SER A 387 0.84 -1.55 2.55
C SER A 387 1.34 -1.99 1.16
N SER A 388 0.88 -1.32 0.11
CA SER A 388 1.36 -1.53 -1.26
C SER A 388 2.81 -1.11 -1.46
N GLU A 389 3.24 0.02 -0.88
CA GLU A 389 4.65 0.45 -0.90
C GLU A 389 5.53 -0.43 0.02
N ASN A 390 4.99 -0.98 1.11
CA ASN A 390 5.68 -1.99 1.92
C ASN A 390 5.94 -3.27 1.12
N LEU A 391 4.97 -3.77 0.36
CA LEU A 391 5.15 -4.91 -0.55
C LEU A 391 6.22 -4.59 -1.62
N ARG A 392 6.18 -3.40 -2.22
CA ARG A 392 7.20 -2.95 -3.19
C ARG A 392 8.61 -2.97 -2.59
N ALA A 393 8.77 -2.44 -1.38
CA ALA A 393 10.04 -2.46 -0.65
C ALA A 393 10.51 -3.89 -0.34
N GLN A 394 9.61 -4.76 0.13
CA GLN A 394 9.92 -6.14 0.45
C GLN A 394 10.39 -6.93 -0.78
N LEU A 395 9.76 -6.72 -1.93
CA LEU A 395 10.13 -7.36 -3.20
C LEU A 395 11.46 -6.82 -3.74
N LEU A 396 11.70 -5.50 -3.70
CA LEU A 396 13.01 -4.91 -4.05
C LEU A 396 14.14 -5.53 -3.21
N GLN A 397 13.91 -5.69 -1.90
CA GLN A 397 14.88 -6.32 -1.00
C GLN A 397 15.08 -7.82 -1.29
N ILE A 398 14.02 -8.56 -1.64
CA ILE A 398 14.12 -9.99 -2.00
C ILE A 398 14.95 -10.16 -3.27
N VAL A 399 14.65 -9.38 -4.32
CA VAL A 399 15.40 -9.40 -5.59
C VAL A 399 16.88 -9.12 -5.35
N TYR A 400 17.22 -8.04 -4.63
CA TYR A 400 18.60 -7.73 -4.26
C TYR A 400 19.30 -8.85 -3.48
N ARG A 401 18.60 -9.49 -2.51
CA ARG A 401 19.16 -10.59 -1.73
C ARG A 401 19.39 -11.86 -2.56
N VAL A 402 18.52 -12.14 -3.53
CA VAL A 402 18.66 -13.27 -4.46
C VAL A 402 19.83 -13.04 -5.41
N GLU A 403 19.94 -11.85 -6.01
CA GLU A 403 21.10 -11.45 -6.82
C GLU A 403 22.40 -11.60 -6.02
N ALA A 404 22.45 -11.09 -4.79
CA ALA A 404 23.63 -11.22 -3.93
C ALA A 404 23.97 -12.67 -3.58
N ALA A 405 22.98 -13.51 -3.25
CA ALA A 405 23.20 -14.92 -2.93
C ALA A 405 23.65 -15.74 -4.16
N TYR A 406 23.10 -15.44 -5.34
CA TYR A 406 23.49 -16.07 -6.60
C TYR A 406 24.95 -15.76 -6.96
N TRP A 407 25.37 -14.50 -6.88
CA TRP A 407 26.76 -14.13 -7.11
C TRP A 407 27.71 -14.67 -6.03
N GLN A 408 27.28 -14.75 -4.77
CA GLN A 408 28.04 -15.42 -3.70
C GLN A 408 28.22 -16.93 -3.95
N LEU A 409 27.23 -17.59 -4.57
CA LEU A 409 27.34 -18.98 -5.02
C LEU A 409 28.32 -19.13 -6.21
N VAL A 410 28.34 -18.18 -7.14
CA VAL A 410 29.38 -18.16 -8.19
C VAL A 410 30.78 -18.07 -7.57
N LEU A 411 30.98 -17.19 -6.59
CA LEU A 411 32.26 -17.03 -5.88
C LEU A 411 32.69 -18.28 -5.11
N SER A 412 31.79 -18.90 -4.32
CA SER A 412 32.13 -20.09 -3.53
C SER A 412 32.51 -21.27 -4.43
N ARG A 413 31.85 -21.41 -5.59
CA ARG A 413 32.23 -22.37 -6.64
C ARG A 413 33.60 -22.07 -7.24
N GLN A 414 33.95 -20.81 -7.51
CA GLN A 414 35.32 -20.49 -7.99
C GLN A 414 36.39 -20.77 -6.92
N ASN A 415 36.09 -20.52 -5.64
CA ASN A 415 37.00 -20.86 -4.53
C ASN A 415 37.27 -22.38 -4.45
N LEU A 416 36.23 -23.20 -4.65
CA LEU A 416 36.36 -24.65 -4.77
C LEU A 416 37.24 -25.04 -5.97
N VAL A 417 37.02 -24.44 -7.15
CA VAL A 417 37.86 -24.68 -8.34
C VAL A 417 39.33 -24.31 -8.11
N ALA A 418 39.61 -23.17 -7.47
CA ALA A 418 40.96 -22.75 -7.13
C ALA A 418 41.64 -23.70 -6.13
N THR A 419 40.91 -24.10 -5.09
CA THR A 419 41.41 -25.05 -4.08
C THR A 419 41.66 -26.44 -4.66
N LYS A 420 40.79 -26.91 -5.56
CA LYS A 420 40.97 -28.17 -6.29
C LYS A 420 42.21 -28.14 -7.19
N TRP A 421 42.42 -27.05 -7.93
CA TRP A 421 43.63 -26.85 -8.73
C TRP A 421 44.89 -26.85 -7.87
N LEU A 422 44.88 -26.15 -6.72
CA LEU A 422 45.98 -26.17 -5.75
C LEU A 422 46.30 -27.59 -5.28
N LEU A 423 45.29 -28.38 -4.94
CA LEU A 423 45.48 -29.78 -4.56
C LEU A 423 46.13 -30.58 -5.71
N ASP A 424 45.61 -30.45 -6.93
CA ASP A 424 46.09 -31.22 -8.09
C ASP A 424 47.56 -30.91 -8.43
N VAL A 425 47.96 -29.63 -8.45
CA VAL A 425 49.36 -29.25 -8.69
C VAL A 425 50.26 -29.63 -7.51
N GLY A 426 49.74 -29.65 -6.29
CA GLY A 426 50.46 -30.12 -5.10
C GLY A 426 50.72 -31.63 -5.13
N VAL A 427 49.70 -32.42 -5.49
CA VAL A 427 49.78 -33.86 -5.72
C VAL A 427 50.80 -34.18 -6.80
N ALA A 428 50.76 -33.50 -7.94
CA ALA A 428 51.72 -33.68 -9.03
C ALA A 428 53.17 -33.45 -8.58
N ILE A 429 53.43 -32.39 -7.78
CA ILE A 429 54.75 -32.12 -7.22
C ILE A 429 55.19 -33.22 -6.24
N ARG A 430 54.30 -33.63 -5.32
CA ARG A 430 54.56 -34.71 -4.35
C ARG A 430 54.87 -36.04 -5.06
N ASP A 431 54.17 -36.36 -6.14
CA ASP A 431 54.38 -37.56 -6.96
C ASP A 431 55.70 -37.52 -7.76
N ILE A 432 56.16 -36.33 -8.18
CA ILE A 432 57.48 -36.14 -8.80
C ILE A 432 58.59 -36.33 -7.76
N LEU A 433 58.40 -35.79 -6.55
CA LEU A 433 59.37 -35.90 -5.47
C LEU A 433 59.52 -37.33 -4.95
N ASP A 434 58.44 -38.11 -4.85
CA ASP A 434 58.51 -39.52 -4.43
C ASP A 434 59.33 -40.37 -5.41
N LYS A 435 59.17 -40.15 -6.73
CA LYS A 435 59.95 -40.83 -7.78
C LYS A 435 61.44 -40.48 -7.77
N ARG A 436 61.82 -39.33 -7.19
CA ARG A 436 63.21 -38.84 -7.08
C ARG A 436 63.83 -39.05 -5.68
N ARG A 437 63.10 -39.71 -4.79
CA ARG A 437 63.44 -39.87 -3.36
C ARG A 437 64.70 -40.69 -3.08
N GLU A 438 65.10 -41.55 -4.02
CA GLU A 438 66.36 -42.30 -3.99
C GLU A 438 67.49 -41.65 -4.82
N ILE A 439 67.22 -40.49 -5.44
CA ILE A 439 68.13 -39.82 -6.37
C ILE A 439 68.69 -38.53 -5.76
N ASP A 440 67.82 -37.53 -5.53
CA ASP A 440 68.25 -36.17 -5.17
C ASP A 440 67.25 -35.40 -4.27
N VAL A 441 66.16 -36.02 -3.84
CA VAL A 441 65.15 -35.41 -2.97
C VAL A 441 65.42 -35.74 -1.50
N THR A 442 65.53 -34.71 -0.66
CA THR A 442 65.71 -34.89 0.79
C THR A 442 64.43 -35.38 1.47
N ALA A 443 64.56 -36.04 2.63
CA ALA A 443 63.42 -36.41 3.45
C ALA A 443 62.55 -35.20 3.89
N ALA A 444 63.18 -34.02 4.07
CA ALA A 444 62.48 -32.79 4.40
C ALA A 444 61.61 -32.30 3.23
N ASN A 445 62.16 -32.28 2.01
CA ASN A 445 61.43 -31.86 0.80
C ASN A 445 60.18 -32.72 0.57
N TYR A 446 60.30 -34.04 0.74
CA TYR A 446 59.17 -34.95 0.60
C TYR A 446 58.13 -34.75 1.72
N ALA A 447 58.58 -34.59 2.97
CA ALA A 447 57.68 -34.37 4.11
C ALA A 447 56.89 -33.04 3.98
N ASP A 448 57.53 -31.97 3.51
CA ASP A 448 56.89 -30.67 3.26
C ASP A 448 55.84 -30.72 2.13
N ALA A 449 56.16 -31.42 1.04
CA ALA A 449 55.20 -31.65 -0.04
C ALA A 449 53.99 -32.49 0.42
N VAL A 450 54.21 -33.53 1.23
CA VAL A 450 53.12 -34.31 1.84
C VAL A 450 52.27 -33.44 2.78
N ALA A 451 52.89 -32.68 3.69
CA ALA A 451 52.17 -31.78 4.58
C ALA A 451 51.33 -30.74 3.83
N THR A 452 51.86 -30.19 2.73
CA THR A 452 51.14 -29.26 1.85
C THR A 452 49.96 -29.92 1.12
N VAL A 453 50.12 -31.17 0.66
CA VAL A 453 49.01 -31.94 0.04
C VAL A 453 47.91 -32.26 1.03
N GLU A 454 48.23 -32.74 2.24
CA GLU A 454 47.22 -33.04 3.25
C GLU A 454 46.51 -31.77 3.77
N ARG A 455 47.22 -30.64 3.88
CA ARG A 455 46.59 -29.32 4.11
C ARG A 455 45.58 -28.98 2.99
N ARG A 456 46.02 -29.01 1.73
CA ARG A 456 45.16 -28.68 0.57
C ARG A 456 43.96 -29.62 0.41
N ARG A 457 44.03 -30.86 0.92
CA ARG A 457 42.86 -31.76 1.05
C ARG A 457 41.87 -31.28 2.11
N GLY A 458 42.35 -30.84 3.28
CA GLY A 458 41.51 -30.20 4.29
C GLY A 458 40.83 -28.93 3.77
N ASP A 459 41.59 -28.08 3.09
CA ASP A 459 41.09 -26.87 2.43
C ASP A 459 39.99 -27.22 1.38
N LEU A 460 40.15 -28.30 0.62
CA LEU A 460 39.17 -28.76 -0.36
C LEU A 460 37.83 -29.17 0.29
N ILE A 461 37.86 -29.91 1.40
CA ILE A 461 36.66 -30.33 2.14
C ILE A 461 35.88 -29.09 2.64
N VAL A 462 36.59 -28.07 3.12
CA VAL A 462 36.01 -26.80 3.55
C VAL A 462 35.37 -26.06 2.36
N ALA A 463 36.08 -25.95 1.24
CA ALA A 463 35.56 -25.29 0.05
C ALA A 463 34.34 -26.02 -0.57
N GLN A 464 34.31 -27.36 -0.50
CA GLN A 464 33.14 -28.15 -0.87
C GLN A 464 31.94 -27.82 0.01
N ARG A 465 32.08 -27.88 1.34
CA ARG A 465 31.03 -27.51 2.31
C ARG A 465 30.48 -26.10 2.03
N ASP A 466 31.36 -25.12 1.84
CA ASP A 466 30.97 -23.72 1.68
C ASP A 466 30.23 -23.47 0.34
N ALA A 467 30.53 -24.25 -0.70
CA ALA A 467 29.75 -24.25 -1.94
C ALA A 467 28.34 -24.85 -1.74
N ARG A 468 28.18 -25.89 -0.91
CA ARG A 468 26.84 -26.43 -0.56
C ARG A 468 26.02 -25.41 0.22
N TYR A 469 26.60 -24.82 1.26
CA TYR A 469 25.96 -23.76 2.06
C TYR A 469 25.50 -22.56 1.23
N ALA A 470 26.26 -22.15 0.21
CA ALA A 470 25.85 -21.08 -0.69
C ALA A 470 24.64 -21.48 -1.57
N SER A 471 24.57 -22.74 -2.03
CA SER A 471 23.41 -23.29 -2.75
C SER A 471 22.17 -23.30 -1.87
N ASP A 472 22.28 -23.80 -0.64
CA ASP A 472 21.14 -23.90 0.26
C ASP A 472 20.67 -22.53 0.78
N ALA A 473 21.59 -21.56 0.91
CA ALA A 473 21.23 -20.15 1.15
C ALA A 473 20.40 -19.56 0.00
N LEU A 474 20.68 -19.92 -1.26
CA LEU A 474 19.88 -19.51 -2.42
C LEU A 474 18.51 -20.22 -2.44
N LYS A 475 18.45 -21.54 -2.21
CA LYS A 475 17.18 -22.29 -2.03
C LYS A 475 16.30 -21.64 -0.96
N ALA A 476 16.88 -21.26 0.18
CA ALA A 476 16.16 -20.64 1.30
C ALA A 476 15.59 -19.24 0.97
N LEU A 477 16.15 -18.55 -0.03
CA LEU A 477 15.58 -17.30 -0.55
C LEU A 477 14.51 -17.56 -1.61
N MET A 478 14.72 -18.51 -2.52
CA MET A 478 13.74 -18.89 -3.53
C MET A 478 12.46 -19.47 -2.90
N ASN A 479 12.60 -20.37 -1.91
CA ASN A 479 11.51 -21.18 -1.35
C ASN A 479 10.75 -21.99 -2.42
N ASP A 480 11.46 -22.40 -3.46
CA ASP A 480 10.90 -23.13 -4.60
C ASP A 480 10.43 -24.54 -4.18
N PRO A 481 9.17 -24.94 -4.45
CA PRO A 481 8.72 -26.30 -4.21
C PRO A 481 9.42 -27.35 -5.09
N GLU A 482 10.04 -26.98 -6.21
CA GLU A 482 10.87 -27.89 -7.03
C GLU A 482 12.27 -28.10 -6.44
N PHE A 483 12.76 -27.19 -5.59
CA PHE A 483 14.08 -27.26 -4.95
C PHE A 483 14.00 -27.10 -3.42
N PRO A 484 13.28 -28.01 -2.72
CA PRO A 484 13.07 -27.89 -1.28
C PRO A 484 14.39 -28.03 -0.50
N LEU A 485 14.52 -27.28 0.59
CA LEU A 485 15.69 -27.34 1.49
C LEU A 485 15.96 -28.72 2.11
N GLY A 486 14.95 -29.61 2.12
CA GLY A 486 15.10 -30.99 2.61
C GLY A 486 15.71 -31.95 1.60
N GLU A 487 15.98 -31.52 0.36
CA GLU A 487 16.59 -32.33 -0.69
C GLU A 487 18.06 -31.96 -0.93
N GLU A 488 18.90 -32.99 -1.06
CA GLU A 488 20.34 -32.88 -1.31
C GLU A 488 20.70 -32.41 -2.73
N THR A 489 19.75 -32.31 -3.66
CA THR A 489 20.00 -31.77 -5.00
C THR A 489 20.36 -30.29 -4.90
N LEU A 490 21.59 -29.92 -5.29
CA LEU A 490 22.11 -28.55 -5.12
C LEU A 490 21.87 -27.69 -6.35
N ILE A 491 21.78 -26.38 -6.13
CA ILE A 491 21.67 -25.40 -7.20
C ILE A 491 23.07 -25.02 -7.69
N ALA A 492 23.21 -24.89 -9.01
CA ALA A 492 24.39 -24.37 -9.69
C ALA A 492 24.00 -23.17 -10.58
N PRO A 493 24.82 -22.10 -10.63
CA PRO A 493 24.56 -20.95 -11.49
C PRO A 493 24.82 -21.32 -12.96
N ALA A 494 23.86 -20.98 -13.83
CA ALA A 494 23.99 -21.09 -15.28
C ALA A 494 24.77 -19.92 -15.89
N ASP A 495 24.70 -18.73 -15.26
CA ASP A 495 25.23 -17.49 -15.83
C ASP A 495 26.66 -17.16 -15.39
N TRP A 496 27.17 -16.06 -15.93
CA TRP A 496 28.44 -15.45 -15.54
C TRP A 496 28.28 -13.95 -15.31
N MET A 497 29.15 -13.39 -14.46
CA MET A 497 29.16 -11.97 -14.11
C MET A 497 29.49 -11.10 -15.32
N SER A 498 28.88 -9.92 -15.40
CA SER A 498 29.23 -8.90 -16.39
C SER A 498 30.33 -7.98 -15.86
N ASP A 499 31.30 -7.63 -16.71
CA ASP A 499 32.28 -6.56 -16.48
C ASP A 499 32.01 -5.31 -17.35
N GLN A 500 30.82 -5.23 -17.98
CA GLN A 500 30.46 -4.11 -18.84
C GLN A 500 30.29 -2.80 -18.03
N PRO A 501 30.80 -1.66 -18.53
CA PRO A 501 30.61 -0.37 -17.88
C PRO A 501 29.13 0.07 -17.97
N ILE A 502 28.63 0.62 -16.87
CA ILE A 502 27.33 1.31 -16.84
C ILE A 502 27.52 2.82 -16.94
N ARG A 503 26.56 3.49 -17.57
CA ARG A 503 26.49 4.96 -17.65
C ARG A 503 25.42 5.45 -16.69
N TYR A 504 25.76 6.46 -15.90
CA TYR A 504 24.85 7.04 -14.91
C TYR A 504 25.00 8.56 -14.86
N ASN A 505 23.91 9.22 -14.46
CA ASN A 505 23.90 10.63 -14.12
C ASN A 505 23.45 10.75 -12.67
N LEU A 506 24.22 11.43 -11.82
CA LEU A 506 23.93 11.53 -10.38
C LEU A 506 22.61 12.28 -10.11
N ARG A 507 22.33 13.34 -10.87
CA ARG A 507 21.09 14.14 -10.73
C ARG A 507 19.87 13.29 -11.10
N GLU A 508 19.97 12.52 -12.18
CA GLU A 508 18.93 11.60 -12.63
C GLU A 508 18.72 10.43 -11.68
N ALA A 509 19.80 9.82 -11.17
CA ALA A 509 19.72 8.74 -10.20
C ALA A 509 18.98 9.18 -8.93
N ILE A 510 19.31 10.37 -8.41
CA ILE A 510 18.64 10.98 -7.26
C ILE A 510 17.17 11.31 -7.57
N SER A 511 16.85 11.92 -8.73
CA SER A 511 15.46 12.27 -9.05
C SER A 511 14.57 11.05 -9.24
N ILE A 512 15.09 9.96 -9.83
CA ILE A 512 14.43 8.66 -9.90
C ILE A 512 14.22 8.09 -8.48
N GLY A 513 15.24 8.19 -7.62
CA GLY A 513 15.14 7.77 -6.21
C GLY A 513 14.04 8.50 -5.45
N ILE A 514 13.98 9.83 -5.55
CA ILE A 514 12.94 10.64 -4.89
C ILE A 514 11.54 10.30 -5.42
N ASP A 515 11.37 10.03 -6.72
CA ASP A 515 10.09 9.60 -7.31
C ASP A 515 9.68 8.17 -6.88
N ARG A 516 10.62 7.23 -6.75
CA ARG A 516 10.32 5.77 -6.74
C ARG A 516 10.73 5.00 -5.49
N ALA A 517 11.52 5.60 -4.59
CA ALA A 517 11.89 4.95 -3.34
C ALA A 517 10.64 4.78 -2.44
N PRO A 518 10.32 3.55 -1.98
CA PRO A 518 9.15 3.31 -1.13
C PRO A 518 9.21 4.04 0.23
N SER A 519 10.40 4.39 0.73
CA SER A 519 10.57 5.23 1.92
C SER A 519 10.01 6.64 1.74
N VAL A 520 10.33 7.29 0.62
CA VAL A 520 9.85 8.64 0.27
C VAL A 520 8.34 8.64 0.02
N ARG A 521 7.82 7.60 -0.65
CA ARG A 521 6.37 7.46 -0.88
C ARG A 521 5.58 7.24 0.41
N ARG A 522 6.08 6.41 1.34
CA ARG A 522 5.43 6.20 2.65
C ARG A 522 5.48 7.45 3.54
N SER A 523 6.57 8.21 3.54
CA SER A 523 6.65 9.46 4.29
C SER A 523 5.74 10.55 3.72
N LEU A 524 5.53 10.59 2.40
CA LEU A 524 4.52 11.45 1.78
C LEU A 524 3.09 11.08 2.22
N LEU A 525 2.73 9.80 2.25
CA LEU A 525 1.42 9.35 2.76
C LEU A 525 1.24 9.69 4.24
N SER A 526 2.30 9.64 5.05
CA SER A 526 2.26 10.07 6.46
C SER A 526 1.98 11.56 6.64
N ILE A 527 2.38 12.42 5.68
CA ILE A 527 1.99 13.85 5.68
C ILE A 527 0.50 14.00 5.40
N ASP A 528 -0.06 13.18 4.50
CA ASP A 528 -1.50 13.21 4.17
C ASP A 528 -2.34 12.75 5.36
N ASP A 529 -1.99 11.64 6.01
CA ASP A 529 -2.64 11.16 7.24
C ASP A 529 -2.62 12.21 8.36
N ALA A 530 -1.47 12.87 8.55
CA ALA A 530 -1.35 13.96 9.52
C ALA A 530 -2.16 15.20 9.11
N SER A 531 -2.36 15.44 7.80
CA SER A 531 -3.20 16.52 7.28
C SER A 531 -4.69 16.22 7.49
N ILE A 532 -5.14 14.99 7.29
CA ILE A 532 -6.49 14.52 7.66
C ILE A 532 -6.72 14.72 9.17
N GLY A 533 -5.73 14.35 10.00
CA GLY A 533 -5.76 14.60 11.44
C GLY A 533 -5.87 16.09 11.83
N VAL A 534 -5.23 16.98 11.06
CA VAL A 534 -5.39 18.44 11.20
C VAL A 534 -6.80 18.90 10.85
N THR A 535 -7.40 18.40 9.76
CA THR A 535 -8.77 18.72 9.35
C THR A 535 -9.81 18.26 10.38
N LEU A 536 -9.67 17.04 10.90
CA LEU A 536 -10.52 16.54 11.99
C LEU A 536 -10.42 17.42 13.24
N ALA A 537 -9.20 17.82 13.62
CA ALA A 537 -8.98 18.70 14.75
C ALA A 537 -9.41 20.16 14.49
N ASP A 538 -9.49 20.60 13.22
CA ASP A 538 -10.07 21.90 12.86
C ASP A 538 -11.58 21.91 13.05
N ASN A 539 -12.26 20.94 12.47
CA ASN A 539 -13.70 20.80 12.62
C ASN A 539 -14.10 20.62 14.10
N GLY A 540 -13.33 19.85 14.87
CA GLY A 540 -13.53 19.66 16.32
C GLY A 540 -13.49 20.94 17.16
N ARG A 541 -12.86 22.03 16.67
CA ARG A 541 -12.87 23.34 17.34
C ARG A 541 -14.16 24.13 17.14
N LEU A 542 -14.91 23.88 16.07
CA LEU A 542 -16.16 24.60 15.78
C LEU A 542 -17.22 24.31 16.86
N PRO A 543 -18.20 25.20 17.07
CA PRO A 543 -19.39 24.87 17.85
C PRO A 543 -20.15 23.68 17.26
N GLN A 544 -20.85 22.94 18.11
CA GLN A 544 -21.85 21.98 17.67
C GLN A 544 -23.15 22.75 17.38
N LEU A 545 -23.68 22.57 16.18
CA LEU A 545 -24.92 23.18 15.71
C LEU A 545 -25.60 22.15 14.83
N ASP A 546 -26.62 21.49 15.37
CA ASP A 546 -27.29 20.37 14.72
C ASP A 546 -28.71 20.77 14.32
N LEU A 547 -29.10 20.43 13.10
CA LEU A 547 -30.48 20.50 12.63
C LEU A 547 -31.14 19.15 12.88
N GLU A 548 -32.21 19.15 13.66
CA GLU A 548 -32.98 17.95 14.00
C GLU A 548 -34.37 18.06 13.36
N GLY A 549 -34.74 17.09 12.53
CA GLY A 549 -36.07 16.94 11.98
C GLY A 549 -36.64 15.58 12.37
N GLN A 550 -37.85 15.56 12.92
CA GLN A 550 -38.58 14.31 13.20
C GLN A 550 -40.03 14.45 12.75
N MET A 551 -40.54 13.41 12.11
CA MET A 551 -41.97 13.22 11.86
C MET A 551 -42.39 11.91 12.48
N ARG A 552 -43.48 11.93 13.25
CA ARG A 552 -44.00 10.76 13.94
C ARG A 552 -45.50 10.65 13.75
N TRP A 553 -45.94 9.56 13.14
CA TRP A 553 -47.35 9.20 13.03
C TRP A 553 -47.67 8.32 14.23
N ASN A 554 -48.76 8.62 14.96
CA ASN A 554 -49.17 7.87 16.15
C ASN A 554 -50.53 7.20 15.93
N GLY A 555 -50.66 5.98 16.43
CA GLY A 555 -51.90 5.23 16.53
C GLY A 555 -52.15 4.79 17.97
N LEU A 556 -53.42 4.68 18.34
CA LEU A 556 -53.86 4.19 19.64
C LEU A 556 -55.21 3.46 19.48
N ASP A 557 -55.31 2.23 19.96
CA ASP A 557 -56.54 1.42 19.93
C ASP A 557 -56.49 0.27 20.95
N GLN A 558 -57.57 -0.52 21.10
CA GLN A 558 -57.58 -1.77 21.85
C GLN A 558 -56.94 -2.94 21.09
N GLY A 559 -56.76 -2.81 19.77
CA GLY A 559 -56.10 -3.80 18.91
C GLY A 559 -54.80 -3.30 18.28
N LEU A 560 -53.84 -4.20 18.07
CA LEU A 560 -52.59 -3.88 17.36
C LEU A 560 -52.83 -3.53 15.88
N GLY A 561 -53.75 -4.23 15.21
CA GLY A 561 -54.10 -3.92 13.82
C GLY A 561 -54.80 -2.57 13.70
N SER A 562 -55.87 -2.40 14.49
CA SER A 562 -56.66 -1.16 14.51
C SER A 562 -55.88 0.06 14.98
N SER A 563 -54.84 -0.07 15.81
CA SER A 563 -53.96 1.07 16.12
C SER A 563 -53.10 1.49 14.92
N TYR A 564 -52.62 0.56 14.09
CA TYR A 564 -51.96 0.90 12.82
C TYR A 564 -52.93 1.49 11.79
N ASP A 565 -54.17 1.01 11.72
CA ASP A 565 -55.20 1.60 10.85
C ASP A 565 -55.54 3.04 11.31
N ASN A 566 -55.79 3.24 12.62
CA ASN A 566 -56.03 4.55 13.23
C ASN A 566 -54.85 5.53 13.02
N MET A 567 -53.61 5.04 12.98
CA MET A 567 -52.43 5.88 12.70
C MET A 567 -52.51 6.56 11.32
N VAL A 568 -53.11 5.90 10.33
CA VAL A 568 -53.32 6.42 8.98
C VAL A 568 -54.62 7.24 8.90
N ASP A 569 -55.71 6.72 9.46
CA ASP A 569 -57.06 7.28 9.30
C ASP A 569 -57.35 8.48 10.22
N VAL A 570 -56.84 8.49 11.45
CA VAL A 570 -57.05 9.59 12.42
C VAL A 570 -56.03 10.71 12.21
N GLY A 571 -54.87 10.41 11.60
CA GLY A 571 -53.89 11.42 11.18
C GLY A 571 -53.20 12.15 12.33
N LEU A 572 -52.95 11.47 13.47
CA LEU A 572 -52.23 12.03 14.62
C LEU A 572 -50.71 12.11 14.34
N VAL A 573 -50.32 13.15 13.58
CA VAL A 573 -48.94 13.37 13.15
C VAL A 573 -48.26 14.45 13.99
N ASP A 574 -47.27 14.06 14.78
CA ASP A 574 -46.31 14.96 15.40
C ASP A 574 -45.21 15.33 14.40
N TYR A 575 -44.78 16.59 14.44
CA TYR A 575 -43.58 17.04 13.74
C TYR A 575 -42.71 17.90 14.66
N LEU A 576 -41.41 17.62 14.67
CA LEU A 576 -40.40 18.36 15.41
C LEU A 576 -39.39 18.92 14.40
N LEU A 577 -39.10 20.21 14.51
CA LEU A 577 -37.97 20.85 13.84
C LEU A 577 -37.18 21.62 14.90
N GLY A 578 -36.01 21.10 15.25
CA GLY A 578 -35.12 21.63 16.28
C GLY A 578 -33.80 22.11 15.71
N ILE A 579 -33.19 23.08 16.40
CA ILE A 579 -31.80 23.46 16.19
C ILE A 579 -31.10 23.37 17.55
N ARG A 580 -30.13 22.48 17.69
CA ARG A 580 -29.37 22.25 18.92
C ARG A 580 -28.01 22.92 18.83
N PHE A 581 -27.73 23.88 19.71
CA PHE A 581 -26.44 24.57 19.78
C PHE A 581 -25.71 24.21 21.07
N SER A 582 -24.42 23.86 20.98
CA SER A 582 -23.55 23.59 22.12
C SER A 582 -22.12 24.04 21.87
N GLN A 583 -21.58 24.85 22.79
CA GLN A 583 -20.20 25.33 22.76
C GLN A 583 -19.59 25.28 24.17
N PRO A 584 -18.51 24.51 24.40
CA PRO A 584 -17.78 24.58 25.66
C PRO A 584 -17.08 25.94 25.79
N LEU A 585 -17.30 26.62 26.92
CA LEU A 585 -16.68 27.91 27.21
C LEU A 585 -15.15 27.74 27.33
N GLY A 586 -14.40 28.61 26.65
CA GLY A 586 -12.93 28.60 26.61
C GLY A 586 -12.28 27.55 25.69
N ASN A 587 -13.00 26.49 25.29
CA ASN A 587 -12.62 25.51 24.24
C ASN A 587 -11.19 24.93 24.25
N LYS A 588 -10.50 24.97 25.41
CA LYS A 588 -9.05 24.71 25.51
C LYS A 588 -8.62 23.32 25.04
N ALA A 589 -9.48 22.31 25.22
CA ALA A 589 -9.19 20.93 24.82
C ALA A 589 -9.13 20.77 23.30
N ALA A 590 -10.11 21.27 22.55
CA ALA A 590 -10.11 21.20 21.08
C ALA A 590 -8.96 22.02 20.48
N GLU A 591 -8.68 23.19 21.05
CA GLU A 591 -7.53 24.02 20.67
C GLU A 591 -6.18 23.30 20.90
N ALA A 592 -6.03 22.59 22.02
CA ALA A 592 -4.84 21.78 22.29
C ALA A 592 -4.70 20.58 21.33
N ILE A 593 -5.81 19.90 21.01
CA ILE A 593 -5.84 18.79 20.03
C ILE A 593 -5.41 19.28 18.65
N TYR A 594 -5.88 20.44 18.20
CA TYR A 594 -5.46 21.05 16.93
C TYR A 594 -3.99 21.46 16.92
N ARG A 595 -3.50 22.11 17.98
CA ARG A 595 -2.07 22.45 18.09
C ARG A 595 -1.20 21.20 18.03
N ARG A 596 -1.61 20.11 18.69
CA ARG A 596 -0.96 18.80 18.58
C ARG A 596 -1.00 18.26 17.16
N ALA A 597 -2.14 18.26 16.49
CA ALA A 597 -2.28 17.79 15.12
C ALA A 597 -1.38 18.56 14.13
N ARG A 598 -1.29 19.90 14.27
CA ARG A 598 -0.35 20.72 13.47
C ARG A 598 1.10 20.33 13.72
N LEU A 599 1.50 20.11 14.96
CA LEU A 599 2.86 19.67 15.30
C LEU A 599 3.15 18.26 14.77
N GLN A 600 2.16 17.36 14.78
CA GLN A 600 2.27 16.03 14.16
C GLN A 600 2.46 16.13 12.64
N ARG A 601 1.71 17.01 11.96
CA ARG A 601 1.93 17.32 10.53
C ARG A 601 3.33 17.86 10.28
N SER A 602 3.78 18.85 11.06
CA SER A 602 5.15 19.38 10.93
C SER A 602 6.22 18.32 11.19
N ALA A 603 6.01 17.38 12.11
CA ALA A 603 6.92 16.26 12.34
C ALA A 603 6.95 15.28 11.14
N ALA A 604 5.81 14.99 10.51
CA ALA A 604 5.75 14.19 9.29
C ALA A 604 6.52 14.82 8.12
N VAL A 605 6.49 16.16 8.00
CA VAL A 605 7.28 16.90 6.99
C VAL A 605 8.78 16.74 7.24
N VAL A 606 9.23 16.83 8.49
CA VAL A 606 10.64 16.58 8.84
C VAL A 606 11.02 15.12 8.54
N GLY A 607 10.13 14.16 8.79
CA GLY A 607 10.33 12.76 8.42
C GLY A 607 10.47 12.53 6.90
N TYR A 608 9.72 13.26 6.08
CA TYR A 608 9.86 13.26 4.62
C TYR A 608 11.21 13.86 4.17
N GLN A 609 11.62 14.98 4.75
CA GLN A 609 12.94 15.59 4.49
C GLN A 609 14.08 14.62 4.85
N GLN A 610 14.01 13.97 6.02
CA GLN A 610 14.95 12.93 6.42
C GLN A 610 14.95 11.75 5.42
N SER A 611 13.78 11.28 5.00
CA SER A 611 13.66 10.19 4.02
C SER A 611 14.28 10.53 2.65
N ILE A 612 14.23 11.79 2.22
CA ILE A 612 14.95 12.24 1.01
C ILE A 612 16.47 12.16 1.24
N GLN A 613 16.97 12.74 2.34
CA GLN A 613 18.40 12.75 2.64
C GLN A 613 18.99 11.34 2.76
N GLU A 614 18.27 10.41 3.40
CA GLU A 614 18.66 9.01 3.50
C GLU A 614 18.76 8.33 2.13
N VAL A 615 17.78 8.54 1.24
CA VAL A 615 17.82 7.99 -0.13
C VAL A 615 18.95 8.62 -0.95
N VAL A 616 19.14 9.94 -0.87
CA VAL A 616 20.24 10.64 -1.57
C VAL A 616 21.61 10.12 -1.10
N LEU A 617 21.79 9.91 0.20
CA LEU A 617 23.01 9.35 0.78
C LEU A 617 23.23 7.90 0.31
N GLN A 618 22.20 7.06 0.32
CA GLN A 618 22.29 5.68 -0.13
C GLN A 618 22.62 5.59 -1.63
N ILE A 619 22.04 6.44 -2.48
CA ILE A 619 22.36 6.49 -3.92
C ILE A 619 23.79 6.99 -4.14
N LYS A 620 24.22 8.05 -3.43
CA LYS A 620 25.60 8.55 -3.50
C LYS A 620 26.62 7.47 -3.10
N ASN A 621 26.32 6.67 -2.09
CA ASN A 621 27.19 5.59 -1.65
C ASN A 621 27.18 4.41 -2.64
N ALA A 622 26.00 3.93 -3.06
CA ALA A 622 25.90 2.86 -4.07
C ALA A 622 26.63 3.21 -5.39
N LEU A 623 26.54 4.46 -5.87
CA LEU A 623 27.29 4.92 -7.04
C LEU A 623 28.82 4.98 -6.82
N ARG A 624 29.27 5.29 -5.60
CA ARG A 624 30.71 5.23 -5.24
C ARG A 624 31.19 3.79 -5.19
N ASP A 625 30.39 2.89 -4.60
CA ASP A 625 30.70 1.46 -4.48
C ASP A 625 30.78 0.82 -5.87
N VAL A 626 29.81 1.07 -6.76
CA VAL A 626 29.85 0.63 -8.16
C VAL A 626 31.12 1.13 -8.86
N ARG A 627 31.47 2.42 -8.72
CA ARG A 627 32.67 2.99 -9.34
C ARG A 627 33.97 2.41 -8.77
N ALA A 628 34.03 2.17 -7.45
CA ALA A 628 35.19 1.57 -6.80
C ALA A 628 35.36 0.12 -7.23
N ASN A 629 34.28 -0.66 -7.26
CA ASN A 629 34.30 -2.06 -7.68
C ASN A 629 34.67 -2.21 -9.16
N ALA A 630 34.20 -1.30 -10.03
CA ALA A 630 34.64 -1.24 -11.44
C ALA A 630 36.17 -1.08 -11.58
N ALA A 631 36.77 -0.17 -10.82
CA ALA A 631 38.23 0.03 -10.81
C ALA A 631 38.98 -1.17 -10.20
N LEU A 632 38.41 -1.81 -9.17
CA LEU A 632 38.97 -3.00 -8.53
C LEU A 632 39.00 -4.23 -9.45
N ILE A 633 38.10 -4.35 -10.45
CA ILE A 633 38.18 -5.40 -11.48
C ILE A 633 39.50 -5.28 -12.25
N GLY A 634 39.81 -4.09 -12.77
CA GLY A 634 41.04 -3.84 -13.54
C GLY A 634 42.31 -4.10 -12.71
N GLN A 635 42.36 -3.59 -11.48
CA GLN A 635 43.50 -3.84 -10.58
C GLN A 635 43.66 -5.31 -10.17
N SER A 636 42.56 -6.01 -9.90
CA SER A 636 42.62 -7.44 -9.53
C SER A 636 43.03 -8.31 -10.71
N ARG A 637 42.61 -7.96 -11.92
CA ARG A 637 43.03 -8.60 -13.18
C ARG A 637 44.53 -8.39 -13.44
N ALA A 638 45.03 -7.16 -13.29
CA ALA A 638 46.46 -6.86 -13.40
C ALA A 638 47.29 -7.62 -12.34
N LEU A 639 46.80 -7.71 -11.10
CA LEU A 639 47.42 -8.51 -10.04
C LEU A 639 47.47 -10.01 -10.40
N ARG A 640 46.38 -10.59 -10.92
CA ARG A 640 46.37 -12.00 -11.35
C ARG A 640 47.40 -12.25 -12.44
N LEU A 641 47.51 -11.37 -13.43
CA LEU A 641 48.55 -11.47 -14.47
C LEU A 641 49.97 -11.38 -13.91
N ALA A 642 50.21 -10.44 -13.00
CA ALA A 642 51.52 -10.28 -12.37
C ALA A 642 51.92 -11.54 -11.57
N GLN A 643 50.97 -12.18 -10.87
CA GLN A 643 51.23 -13.47 -10.20
C GLN A 643 51.43 -14.62 -11.20
N ALA A 644 50.71 -14.63 -12.32
CA ALA A 644 50.85 -15.64 -13.37
C ALA A 644 52.24 -15.57 -14.04
N GLU A 645 52.71 -14.39 -14.44
CA GLU A 645 54.08 -14.22 -14.99
C GLU A 645 55.14 -14.51 -13.92
N ASN A 646 54.89 -14.22 -12.64
CA ASN A 646 55.80 -14.59 -11.55
C ASN A 646 55.95 -16.12 -11.41
N LEU A 647 54.84 -16.86 -11.46
CA LEU A 647 54.86 -18.33 -11.48
C LEU A 647 55.53 -18.87 -12.77
N ARG A 648 55.24 -18.27 -13.93
CA ARG A 648 55.85 -18.63 -15.23
C ARG A 648 57.37 -18.46 -15.22
N ALA A 649 57.86 -17.33 -14.70
CA ALA A 649 59.29 -17.04 -14.59
C ALA A 649 60.00 -18.01 -13.64
N LEU A 650 59.33 -18.44 -12.56
CA LEU A 650 59.84 -19.48 -11.66
C LEU A 650 59.90 -20.85 -12.35
N GLN A 651 58.88 -21.22 -13.12
CA GLN A 651 58.85 -22.47 -13.90
C GLN A 651 59.94 -22.52 -14.98
N ALA A 652 60.14 -21.43 -15.72
CA ALA A 652 61.25 -21.34 -16.69
C ALA A 652 62.64 -21.42 -16.02
N SER A 653 62.76 -20.96 -14.77
CA SER A 653 63.98 -21.11 -13.98
C SER A 653 64.19 -22.57 -13.53
N GLU A 654 63.11 -23.29 -13.20
CA GLU A 654 63.12 -24.72 -12.86
C GLU A 654 63.68 -25.57 -14.00
N GLU A 655 63.23 -25.33 -15.23
CA GLU A 655 63.70 -26.02 -16.45
C GLU A 655 65.20 -25.83 -16.69
N THR A 656 65.76 -24.70 -16.25
CA THR A 656 67.18 -24.35 -16.44
C THR A 656 68.07 -24.87 -15.30
N MET A 657 67.55 -24.91 -14.06
CA MET A 657 68.34 -25.25 -12.86
C MET A 657 68.20 -26.72 -12.41
N GLY A 658 67.11 -27.41 -12.76
CA GLY A 658 66.91 -28.86 -12.56
C GLY A 658 66.74 -29.37 -11.11
N GLN A 659 67.01 -28.53 -10.10
CA GLN A 659 67.00 -28.92 -8.68
C GLN A 659 65.82 -28.28 -7.91
N LEU A 660 65.05 -29.12 -7.23
CA LEU A 660 63.99 -28.72 -6.30
C LEU A 660 64.55 -28.65 -4.88
N THR A 661 65.28 -27.59 -4.55
CA THR A 661 65.73 -27.32 -3.17
C THR A 661 64.51 -27.04 -2.26
N PRO A 662 64.59 -27.23 -0.93
CA PRO A 662 63.47 -26.92 -0.05
C PRO A 662 63.01 -25.45 -0.15
N GLU A 663 63.94 -24.51 -0.35
CA GLU A 663 63.62 -23.09 -0.56
C GLU A 663 62.88 -22.87 -1.89
N PHE A 664 63.31 -23.54 -2.97
CA PHE A 664 62.65 -23.47 -4.27
C PHE A 664 61.25 -24.08 -4.22
N LEU A 665 61.09 -25.22 -3.53
CA LEU A 665 59.80 -25.91 -3.35
C LEU A 665 58.81 -25.03 -2.57
N ALA A 666 59.23 -24.48 -1.43
CA ALA A 666 58.43 -23.56 -0.64
C ALA A 666 58.03 -22.31 -1.45
N LEU A 667 58.97 -21.73 -2.22
CA LEU A 667 58.69 -20.61 -3.11
C LEU A 667 57.69 -20.99 -4.20
N LYS A 668 57.79 -22.19 -4.79
CA LYS A 668 56.85 -22.67 -5.82
C LYS A 668 55.44 -22.84 -5.27
N PHE A 669 55.28 -23.43 -4.08
CA PHE A 669 53.98 -23.48 -3.39
C PHE A 669 53.45 -22.08 -3.07
N GLN A 670 54.30 -21.16 -2.60
CA GLN A 670 53.92 -19.78 -2.32
C GLN A 670 53.43 -19.03 -3.58
N ARG A 671 54.07 -19.22 -4.74
CA ARG A 671 53.62 -18.61 -6.02
C ARG A 671 52.30 -19.22 -6.51
N GLN A 672 52.09 -20.52 -6.34
CA GLN A 672 50.81 -21.17 -6.64
C GLN A 672 49.68 -20.63 -5.77
N ASP A 673 49.87 -20.61 -4.44
CA ASP A 673 48.90 -20.08 -3.48
C ASP A 673 48.62 -18.58 -3.77
N GLY A 674 49.65 -17.81 -4.14
CA GLY A 674 49.54 -16.41 -4.55
C GLY A 674 48.72 -16.19 -5.84
N LEU A 675 48.90 -17.03 -6.86
CA LEU A 675 48.11 -16.97 -8.11
C LEU A 675 46.64 -17.36 -7.87
N ALA A 676 46.38 -18.43 -7.12
CA ALA A 676 45.02 -18.82 -6.74
C ALA A 676 44.32 -17.68 -5.96
N ALA A 677 44.99 -17.11 -4.96
CA ALA A 677 44.45 -15.99 -4.18
C ALA A 677 44.19 -14.73 -5.03
N ALA A 678 45.06 -14.41 -5.99
CA ALA A 678 44.84 -13.29 -6.90
C ALA A 678 43.65 -13.52 -7.84
N GLN A 679 43.45 -14.75 -8.32
CA GLN A 679 42.32 -15.09 -9.17
C GLN A 679 40.97 -15.05 -8.43
N ILE A 680 40.93 -15.49 -7.16
CA ILE A 680 39.73 -15.32 -6.33
C ILE A 680 39.43 -13.85 -6.04
N ARG A 681 40.44 -12.97 -5.92
CA ARG A 681 40.22 -11.51 -5.83
C ARG A 681 39.62 -10.92 -7.11
N GLU A 682 40.05 -11.36 -8.30
CA GLU A 682 39.42 -10.91 -9.56
C GLU A 682 37.94 -11.34 -9.63
N VAL A 683 37.63 -12.58 -9.24
CA VAL A 683 36.24 -13.06 -9.16
C VAL A 683 35.43 -12.27 -8.10
N GLN A 684 36.01 -12.00 -6.93
CA GLN A 684 35.38 -11.20 -5.89
C GLN A 684 35.04 -9.79 -6.40
N ALA A 685 35.98 -9.11 -7.07
CA ALA A 685 35.73 -7.77 -7.62
C ALA A 685 34.60 -7.76 -8.66
N LEU A 686 34.48 -8.82 -9.47
CA LEU A 686 33.36 -8.99 -10.41
C LEU A 686 32.03 -9.22 -9.68
N VAL A 687 32.01 -10.06 -8.63
CA VAL A 687 30.83 -10.27 -7.78
C VAL A 687 30.40 -8.96 -7.11
N ASP A 688 31.32 -8.27 -6.44
CA ASP A 688 31.04 -7.03 -5.71
C ASP A 688 30.54 -5.93 -6.65
N TYR A 689 31.06 -5.87 -7.89
CA TYR A 689 30.54 -4.96 -8.92
C TYR A 689 29.07 -5.27 -9.26
N ASN A 690 28.74 -6.52 -9.59
CA ASN A 690 27.38 -6.89 -9.95
C ASN A 690 26.41 -6.72 -8.76
N ILE A 691 26.82 -7.05 -7.53
CA ILE A 691 26.04 -6.79 -6.31
C ILE A 691 25.84 -5.28 -6.05
N SER A 692 26.86 -4.45 -6.31
CA SER A 692 26.72 -2.99 -6.15
C SER A 692 25.76 -2.36 -7.17
N ILE A 693 25.67 -2.92 -8.38
CA ILE A 693 24.66 -2.53 -9.38
C ILE A 693 23.25 -2.92 -8.90
N ALA A 694 23.07 -4.16 -8.42
CA ALA A 694 21.83 -4.62 -7.80
C ALA A 694 21.39 -3.68 -6.67
N ARG A 695 22.33 -3.30 -5.80
CA ARG A 695 22.12 -2.36 -4.69
C ARG A 695 21.69 -0.97 -5.17
N LEU A 696 22.31 -0.45 -6.23
CA LEU A 696 21.94 0.83 -6.82
C LEU A 696 20.48 0.81 -7.31
N PHE A 697 20.08 -0.24 -8.03
CA PHE A 697 18.71 -0.36 -8.56
C PHE A 697 17.66 -0.60 -7.46
N GLU A 698 18.02 -1.29 -6.38
CA GLU A 698 17.20 -1.45 -5.16
C GLU A 698 16.90 -0.10 -4.51
N VAL A 699 17.93 0.68 -4.19
CA VAL A 699 17.80 2.00 -3.55
C VAL A 699 17.08 3.01 -4.46
N MET A 700 17.34 2.99 -5.77
CA MET A 700 16.63 3.81 -6.75
C MET A 700 15.15 3.38 -6.95
N GLY A 701 14.70 2.29 -6.32
CA GLY A 701 13.32 1.79 -6.42
C GLY A 701 12.95 1.24 -7.80
N ILE A 702 13.95 0.87 -8.63
CA ILE A 702 13.77 0.40 -10.01
C ILE A 702 14.17 -1.07 -10.24
N GLY A 703 14.78 -1.75 -9.26
CA GLY A 703 15.24 -3.14 -9.38
C GLY A 703 14.20 -4.13 -9.91
N LEU A 704 12.92 -3.96 -9.53
CA LEU A 704 11.82 -4.75 -10.09
C LEU A 704 11.68 -4.55 -11.61
N ARG A 705 11.74 -3.31 -12.10
CA ARG A 705 11.62 -3.02 -13.54
C ARG A 705 12.85 -3.49 -14.32
N MET A 706 14.04 -3.36 -13.74
CA MET A 706 15.28 -3.85 -14.38
C MET A 706 15.24 -5.37 -14.58
N ASN A 707 14.62 -6.10 -13.65
CA ASN A 707 14.36 -7.53 -13.73
C ASN A 707 13.00 -7.89 -14.37
N GLN A 708 12.37 -6.97 -15.13
CA GLN A 708 11.10 -7.17 -15.84
C GLN A 708 9.89 -7.62 -14.98
N ILE A 709 9.94 -7.35 -13.68
CA ILE A 709 8.89 -7.73 -12.73
C ILE A 709 7.84 -6.62 -12.64
N GLU A 710 6.67 -6.88 -13.22
CA GLU A 710 5.51 -6.00 -13.11
C GLU A 710 4.64 -6.36 -11.91
N LEU A 711 4.34 -5.36 -11.08
CA LEU A 711 3.34 -5.48 -10.01
C LEU A 711 1.98 -5.14 -10.61
N VAL A 712 1.20 -6.17 -10.94
CA VAL A 712 -0.24 -5.99 -11.16
C VAL A 712 -0.83 -5.52 -9.83
N GLN A 713 -1.15 -4.24 -9.74
CA GLN A 713 -2.01 -3.76 -8.66
C GLN A 713 -3.35 -4.48 -8.81
N GLY A 714 -3.75 -5.25 -7.80
CA GLY A 714 -5.10 -5.79 -7.72
C GLY A 714 -6.06 -4.61 -7.73
N ASP A 715 -6.73 -4.40 -8.86
CA ASP A 715 -7.47 -3.18 -9.09
C ASP A 715 -8.65 -3.11 -8.12
N SER A 716 -8.70 -2.04 -7.33
CA SER A 716 -9.88 -1.70 -6.53
C SER A 716 -11.06 -1.25 -7.41
N GLY A 717 -10.91 -1.35 -8.74
CA GLY A 717 -11.92 -1.24 -9.77
C GLY A 717 -12.74 -2.50 -10.07
N ASP A 718 -12.36 -3.71 -9.63
CA ASP A 718 -13.24 -4.91 -9.78
C ASP A 718 -14.38 -4.96 -8.73
N ARG A 719 -15.04 -3.81 -8.56
CA ARG A 719 -16.28 -3.64 -7.77
C ARG A 719 -17.48 -4.10 -8.62
N GLY A 720 -17.43 -5.33 -9.16
CA GLY A 720 -18.31 -5.66 -10.28
C GLY A 720 -18.57 -7.13 -10.64
N ALA A 721 -18.12 -8.12 -9.85
CA ALA A 721 -18.44 -9.53 -10.12
C ALA A 721 -18.74 -10.35 -8.84
N ARG A 722 -20.03 -10.48 -8.51
CA ARG A 722 -20.59 -11.58 -7.72
C ARG A 722 -21.44 -12.47 -8.62
#